data_AF-A0A532V1B6-F1
#
_entry.id   AF-A0A532V1B6-F1
#
_cell.length_a   1.000
_cell.length_b   1.000
_cell.length_c   1.000
_cell.angle_alpha   90.00
_cell.angle_beta   90.00
_cell.angle_gamma   90.00
#
_symmetry.space_group_name_H-M   'P 1'
#
loop_
_entity.id
_entity.type
_entity.pdbx_description
1 polymer ?
#
loop_
_entity_poly.entity_id
_entity_poly.type
_entity_poly.pdbx_seq_one_letter_code
_entity_poly.pdbx_strand_id
1 'polypeptide(L)'
;MDRKFALIVIWCIITSLGICQSYLVDGYCYLENQIDHSGTKVLFEATSVTPDSLSDSTYTDASGYYDKNIHEGFYNVRFTKIGFLHGDMEDQPIFNTTTLPDTTLMQLPPGVYIEGPVSGVFPDTTYVLIGNTRVEAGDTLIIESGADFLMDGANIDVYGHIFANGIEGDTITFRPLRPFPEEDDYWQGINFHNAPDSSVMQYCFVCSSSSTGIECHDSNPIISHCVIYGNCGPIGGGIHCDNSNPTISYCYIDSNRASGPGNWHAQGGGIHCTNSSPLISHCVINENWADSYNQPKGGAMYLTHSSPTVEYNVFTDNAAWNPTAEGGAIYMDNSDPTIYHCVFKGNFAQEGGCLYLQSAGASIKNTIVDSNYTIDGGAINFGEGNSEVWYCDLFNNIGGDFGGVPPPEMGWKVRTNINGDSCDIYDNIFDDPLFEDPDNGNFQITWDNWPAWDSTRSHCIDAGDPTFPYDPDNTIVDMGAFYFHQGGPVNITLTPYNPPIVIPDSGGTFDFNIELENLTQVQQDFDLWIVVHLPNVGVVDILDMWVTLPSGIIVDRDRTQQVPGTAPAGTYTYEAYVGEHNGWVIEDSDSFTFIKEGSESSGHLGSPLDWPCTGEEFSELISADVIAVPAEFSVNSAYPNPFNPTTVLSFELPVASLVNLKTYDISGRLVTELVNGWRDAGVHEVTFDGSDIASGIYIYRLTAGEFTASGKMVLMK
;
A
#
# COMPACT_ATOMS: atom_id res chain seq x y z
N MET A 1 24.56 4.62 44.17
CA MET A 1 25.69 5.57 44.13
C MET A 1 26.74 5.40 45.24
N ASP A 2 26.60 4.52 46.25
CA ASP A 2 27.44 4.60 47.49
C ASP A 2 28.44 3.45 47.77
N ARG A 3 28.80 2.62 46.79
CA ARG A 3 29.94 1.66 46.90
C ARG A 3 31.05 1.91 45.89
N LYS A 4 30.69 2.24 44.63
CA LYS A 4 31.64 2.62 43.57
C LYS A 4 32.49 3.84 43.98
N PHE A 5 31.86 4.88 44.54
CA PHE A 5 32.57 6.10 45.01
C PHE A 5 33.55 5.84 46.16
N ALA A 6 33.22 4.94 47.10
CA ALA A 6 34.09 4.60 48.22
C ALA A 6 35.33 3.80 47.77
N LEU A 7 35.17 2.88 46.82
CA LEU A 7 36.28 2.14 46.19
C LEU A 7 37.21 3.06 45.39
N ILE A 8 36.64 3.98 44.62
CA ILE A 8 37.41 4.98 43.84
C ILE A 8 38.22 5.90 44.76
N VAL A 9 37.62 6.39 45.86
CA VAL A 9 38.30 7.30 46.82
C VAL A 9 39.39 6.57 47.61
N ILE A 10 39.17 5.32 48.01
CA ILE A 10 40.20 4.49 48.68
C ILE A 10 41.36 4.19 47.74
N TRP A 11 41.10 3.97 46.45
CA TRP A 11 42.12 3.62 45.46
C TRP A 11 42.97 4.83 45.02
N CYS A 12 42.37 6.02 44.85
CA CYS A 12 43.12 7.27 44.62
C CYS A 12 44.10 7.63 45.76
N ILE A 13 43.90 7.11 46.98
CA ILE A 13 44.81 7.31 48.11
C ILE A 13 45.99 6.31 48.09
N ILE A 14 45.84 5.15 47.43
CA ILE A 14 46.85 4.08 47.38
C ILE A 14 47.86 4.28 46.23
N THR A 15 47.50 4.95 45.13
CA THR A 15 48.32 5.07 43.91
C THR A 15 49.44 6.14 43.95
N SER A 16 49.68 6.80 45.08
CA SER A 16 50.72 7.87 45.19
C SER A 16 52.17 7.37 45.27
N LEU A 17 52.45 6.07 45.11
CA LEU A 17 53.80 5.50 45.14
C LEU A 17 54.03 4.40 44.08
N GLY A 18 53.91 4.76 42.80
CA GLY A 18 54.82 4.29 41.73
C GLY A 18 55.10 2.80 41.51
N ILE A 19 54.13 1.89 41.67
CA ILE A 19 54.22 0.52 41.12
C ILE A 19 52.85 0.14 40.53
N CYS A 20 52.72 0.15 39.20
CA CYS A 20 51.57 -0.43 38.50
C CYS A 20 51.66 -1.96 38.62
N GLN A 21 50.75 -2.59 39.39
CA GLN A 21 50.70 -4.05 39.54
C GLN A 21 49.83 -4.67 38.44
N SER A 22 50.23 -5.85 37.97
CA SER A 22 49.43 -6.68 37.06
C SER A 22 48.92 -7.92 37.79
N TYR A 23 47.67 -8.27 37.58
CA TYR A 23 47.01 -9.44 38.14
C TYR A 23 46.63 -10.43 37.05
N LEU A 24 46.76 -11.72 37.36
CA LEU A 24 46.24 -12.78 36.48
C LEU A 24 44.71 -12.73 36.47
N VAL A 25 44.14 -12.63 35.28
CA VAL A 25 42.71 -12.73 35.03
C VAL A 25 42.49 -13.95 34.14
N ASP A 26 41.57 -14.83 34.55
CA ASP A 26 41.22 -16.02 33.78
C ASP A 26 39.71 -16.25 33.72
N GLY A 27 39.28 -17.20 32.90
CA GLY A 27 37.87 -17.56 32.75
C GLY A 27 37.66 -18.54 31.60
N TYR A 28 36.39 -18.84 31.32
CA TYR A 28 36.00 -19.66 30.18
C TYR A 28 35.08 -18.88 29.24
N CYS A 29 35.29 -19.05 27.94
CA CYS A 29 34.34 -18.65 26.92
C CYS A 29 34.03 -19.84 26.01
N TYR A 30 32.78 -20.27 26.03
CA TYR A 30 32.26 -21.36 25.21
C TYR A 30 31.66 -20.82 23.92
N LEU A 31 31.70 -21.63 22.87
CA LEU A 31 31.03 -21.40 21.60
C LEU A 31 29.83 -22.34 21.53
N GLU A 32 28.64 -21.79 21.36
CA GLU A 32 27.40 -22.55 21.35
C GLU A 32 27.43 -23.64 20.26
N ASN A 33 26.95 -24.84 20.63
CA ASN A 33 26.89 -26.00 19.73
C ASN A 33 28.25 -26.43 19.13
N GLN A 34 29.37 -25.95 19.68
CA GLN A 34 30.71 -26.39 19.28
C GLN A 34 31.32 -27.33 20.31
N ILE A 35 32.23 -28.17 19.83
CA ILE A 35 33.06 -29.05 20.67
C ILE A 35 34.45 -28.43 20.87
N ASP A 36 34.89 -27.58 19.94
CA ASP A 36 36.14 -26.82 20.01
C ASP A 36 35.82 -25.34 20.25
N HIS A 37 36.27 -24.81 21.38
CA HIS A 37 36.03 -23.43 21.80
C HIS A 37 37.26 -22.52 21.61
N SER A 38 38.26 -22.97 20.83
CA SER A 38 39.50 -22.23 20.65
C SER A 38 39.38 -21.00 19.75
N GLY A 39 40.27 -20.03 20.00
CA GLY A 39 40.48 -18.88 19.13
C GLY A 39 39.37 -17.83 19.20
N THR A 40 38.59 -17.81 20.28
CA THR A 40 37.79 -16.63 20.64
C THR A 40 38.72 -15.57 21.20
N LYS A 41 38.69 -14.37 20.64
CA LYS A 41 39.50 -13.25 21.13
C LYS A 41 38.83 -12.66 22.37
N VAL A 42 39.59 -12.53 23.45
CA VAL A 42 39.15 -11.86 24.69
C VAL A 42 39.92 -10.56 24.80
N LEU A 43 39.24 -9.43 24.59
CA LEU A 43 39.79 -8.08 24.61
C LEU A 43 39.43 -7.39 25.92
N PHE A 44 40.42 -6.84 26.61
CA PHE A 44 40.25 -6.02 27.82
C PHE A 44 40.47 -4.55 27.45
N GLU A 45 39.45 -3.72 27.58
CA GLU A 45 39.49 -2.29 27.30
C GLU A 45 39.33 -1.49 28.60
N ALA A 46 40.38 -0.76 29.00
CA ALA A 46 40.31 0.07 30.19
C ALA A 46 39.21 1.13 30.07
N THR A 47 38.36 1.24 31.08
CA THR A 47 37.29 2.24 31.11
C THR A 47 37.82 3.63 31.48
N SER A 48 37.01 4.68 31.26
CA SER A 48 37.38 6.07 31.56
C SER A 48 37.63 6.37 33.03
N VAL A 49 37.28 5.44 33.93
CA VAL A 49 37.57 5.54 35.38
C VAL A 49 38.92 4.91 35.76
N THR A 50 39.65 4.35 34.79
CA THR A 50 40.99 3.79 34.98
C THR A 50 42.08 4.87 34.78
N PRO A 51 43.04 5.07 35.71
CA PRO A 51 44.07 6.11 35.70
C PRO A 51 45.06 5.97 34.54
N ASP A 52 45.24 4.74 34.04
CA ASP A 52 46.09 4.40 32.91
C ASP A 52 45.23 3.83 31.77
N SER A 53 45.36 4.36 30.56
CA SER A 53 44.65 3.85 29.38
C SER A 53 45.43 2.70 28.75
N LEU A 54 45.03 1.46 29.04
CA LEU A 54 45.65 0.24 28.54
C LEU A 54 44.59 -0.66 27.91
N SER A 55 44.87 -1.20 26.73
CA SER A 55 44.11 -2.29 26.13
C SER A 55 45.02 -3.49 25.93
N ASP A 56 44.49 -4.68 26.19
CA ASP A 56 45.24 -5.91 25.98
C ASP A 56 44.32 -7.09 25.65
N SER A 57 44.81 -8.13 24.97
CA SER A 57 43.96 -9.24 24.51
C SER A 57 44.60 -10.61 24.58
N THR A 58 43.80 -11.65 24.81
CA THR A 58 44.20 -13.07 24.74
C THR A 58 43.25 -13.87 23.84
N TYR A 59 43.49 -15.18 23.70
CA TYR A 59 42.63 -16.08 22.97
C TYR A 59 42.33 -17.33 23.79
N THR A 60 41.14 -17.89 23.60
CA THR A 60 40.74 -19.15 24.23
C THR A 60 41.47 -20.36 23.64
N ASP A 61 41.70 -21.38 24.46
CA ASP A 61 42.11 -22.71 24.02
C ASP A 61 40.90 -23.59 23.63
N ALA A 62 41.14 -24.84 23.25
CA ALA A 62 40.08 -25.75 22.78
C ALA A 62 38.99 -26.06 23.82
N SER A 63 39.30 -25.88 25.12
CA SER A 63 38.32 -26.01 26.21
C SER A 63 37.53 -24.73 26.47
N GLY A 64 37.92 -23.62 25.85
CA GLY A 64 37.36 -22.29 26.08
C GLY A 64 38.11 -21.49 27.14
N TYR A 65 39.14 -22.07 27.76
CA TYR A 65 39.91 -21.40 28.82
C TYR A 65 40.77 -20.28 28.23
N TYR A 66 40.82 -19.15 28.94
CA TYR A 66 41.75 -18.06 28.66
C TYR A 66 42.38 -17.55 29.96
N ASP A 67 43.60 -17.04 29.86
CA ASP A 67 44.26 -16.31 30.93
C ASP A 67 45.10 -15.15 30.40
N LYS A 68 45.27 -14.11 31.22
CA LYS A 68 46.11 -12.95 30.91
C LYS A 68 46.48 -12.15 32.16
N ASN A 69 47.70 -11.61 32.21
CA ASN A 69 48.06 -10.60 33.22
C ASN A 69 47.57 -9.21 32.77
N ILE A 70 46.66 -8.61 33.53
CA ILE A 70 46.06 -7.30 33.27
C ILE A 70 46.42 -6.34 34.40
N HIS A 71 46.70 -5.08 34.07
CA HIS A 71 47.01 -4.06 35.07
C HIS A 71 45.80 -3.71 35.93
N GLU A 72 46.02 -3.29 37.16
CA GLU A 72 44.92 -2.94 38.06
C GLU A 72 44.03 -1.81 37.50
N GLY A 73 42.71 -1.98 37.57
CA GLY A 73 41.76 -1.02 36.98
C GLY A 73 40.37 -1.59 36.72
N PHE A 74 39.52 -0.80 36.06
CA PHE A 74 38.21 -1.22 35.58
C PHE A 74 38.28 -1.45 34.06
N TYR A 75 37.74 -2.56 33.60
CA TYR A 75 37.80 -2.97 32.19
C TYR A 75 36.43 -3.40 31.68
N ASN A 76 36.13 -3.02 30.44
CA ASN A 76 35.15 -3.73 29.64
C ASN A 76 35.85 -4.92 28.97
N VAL A 77 35.25 -6.10 29.04
CA VAL A 77 35.81 -7.34 28.49
C VAL A 77 34.92 -7.83 27.36
N ARG A 78 35.49 -7.89 26.15
CA ARG A 78 34.78 -8.24 24.92
C ARG A 78 35.28 -9.55 24.33
N PHE A 79 34.36 -10.45 24.02
CA PHE A 79 34.58 -11.78 23.46
C PHE A 79 34.12 -11.80 22.00
N THR A 80 35.03 -12.08 21.08
CA THR A 80 34.73 -12.05 19.63
C THR A 80 35.23 -13.30 18.91
N LYS A 81 34.37 -13.87 18.05
CA LYS A 81 34.68 -15.00 17.17
C LYS A 81 33.84 -14.89 15.90
N ILE A 82 34.47 -15.06 14.73
CA ILE A 82 33.75 -15.07 13.44
C ILE A 82 32.68 -16.17 13.45
N GLY A 83 31.45 -15.82 13.05
CA GLY A 83 30.30 -16.72 13.02
C GLY A 83 29.56 -16.85 14.35
N PHE A 84 29.93 -16.07 15.37
CA PHE A 84 29.28 -16.05 16.67
C PHE A 84 28.96 -14.61 17.09
N LEU A 85 27.84 -14.47 17.80
CA LEU A 85 27.46 -13.23 18.45
C LEU A 85 28.53 -12.88 19.50
N HIS A 86 28.93 -11.61 19.55
CA HIS A 86 29.93 -11.17 20.52
C HIS A 86 29.35 -11.23 21.95
N GLY A 87 30.22 -11.40 22.94
CA GLY A 87 29.85 -11.33 24.35
C GLY A 87 30.56 -10.18 25.01
N ASP A 88 29.89 -9.44 25.88
CA ASP A 88 30.48 -8.30 26.59
C ASP A 88 30.28 -8.42 28.11
N MET A 89 31.28 -7.97 28.87
CA MET A 89 31.19 -7.76 30.32
C MET A 89 31.67 -6.36 30.64
N GLU A 90 30.78 -5.53 31.16
CA GLU A 90 31.12 -4.14 31.47
C GLU A 90 31.72 -3.99 32.87
N ASP A 91 32.54 -2.95 33.05
CA ASP A 91 32.94 -2.42 34.36
C ASP A 91 33.61 -3.44 35.30
N GLN A 92 34.34 -4.43 34.74
CA GLN A 92 34.97 -5.51 35.51
C GLN A 92 36.13 -4.97 36.37
N PRO A 93 36.06 -5.09 37.72
CA PRO A 93 37.08 -4.57 38.62
C PRO A 93 38.24 -5.57 38.77
N ILE A 94 39.41 -5.21 38.27
CA ILE A 94 40.63 -6.02 38.36
C ILE A 94 41.58 -5.37 39.36
N PHE A 95 41.54 -5.81 40.62
CA PHE A 95 42.43 -5.32 41.71
C PHE A 95 43.16 -6.45 42.46
N ASN A 96 42.96 -7.69 42.01
CA ASN A 96 43.63 -8.89 42.46
C ASN A 96 43.47 -9.97 41.38
N THR A 97 44.14 -11.11 41.55
CA THR A 97 43.91 -12.28 40.66
C THR A 97 42.44 -12.69 40.72
N THR A 98 41.78 -12.69 39.57
CA THR A 98 40.32 -12.80 39.45
C THR A 98 39.95 -13.78 38.35
N THR A 99 38.99 -14.66 38.61
CA THR A 99 38.33 -15.46 37.58
C THR A 99 37.03 -14.76 37.19
N LEU A 100 36.87 -14.43 35.91
CA LEU A 100 35.65 -13.84 35.36
C LEU A 100 34.58 -14.91 35.15
N PRO A 101 33.28 -14.55 35.14
CA PRO A 101 32.20 -15.49 34.85
C PRO A 101 32.36 -16.15 33.48
N ASP A 102 31.92 -17.41 33.39
CA ASP A 102 31.86 -18.11 32.11
C ASP A 102 30.92 -17.39 31.13
N THR A 103 31.35 -17.25 29.89
CA THR A 103 30.57 -16.64 28.79
C THR A 103 30.30 -17.69 27.72
N THR A 104 29.11 -17.70 27.11
CA THR A 104 28.82 -18.55 25.95
C THR A 104 28.43 -17.66 24.77
N LEU A 105 29.15 -17.75 23.66
CA LEU A 105 28.81 -17.02 22.44
C LEU A 105 27.81 -17.82 21.61
N MET A 106 26.70 -17.18 21.26
CA MET A 106 25.63 -17.77 20.44
C MET A 106 26.09 -17.90 18.99
N GLN A 107 25.75 -19.00 18.32
CA GLN A 107 26.10 -19.18 16.92
C GLN A 107 25.22 -18.31 16.03
N LEU A 108 25.83 -17.53 15.12
CA LEU A 108 25.09 -16.74 14.14
C LEU A 108 24.57 -17.61 12.99
N PRO A 109 23.44 -17.23 12.36
CA PRO A 109 22.96 -17.90 11.17
C PRO A 109 23.98 -17.81 10.02
N PRO A 110 23.94 -18.76 9.07
CA PRO A 110 24.78 -18.70 7.88
C PRO A 110 24.38 -17.49 7.03
N GLY A 111 25.37 -16.76 6.51
CA GLY A 111 25.13 -15.59 5.68
C GLY A 111 26.41 -14.80 5.41
N VAL A 112 26.25 -13.66 4.76
CA VAL A 112 27.33 -12.70 4.53
C VAL A 112 27.39 -11.74 5.71
N TYR A 113 28.46 -11.80 6.51
CA TYR A 113 28.66 -10.87 7.62
C TYR A 113 29.13 -9.51 7.09
N ILE A 114 28.43 -8.44 7.46
CA ILE A 114 28.72 -7.08 7.03
C ILE A 114 28.84 -6.12 8.22
N GLU A 115 29.79 -5.18 8.10
CA GLU A 115 30.01 -4.05 8.99
C GLU A 115 30.74 -2.94 8.23
N GLY A 116 30.52 -1.67 8.57
CA GLY A 116 31.22 -0.53 7.98
C GLY A 116 30.73 -0.15 6.56
N PRO A 117 31.59 0.46 5.72
CA PRO A 117 31.22 0.90 4.38
C PRO A 117 30.80 -0.23 3.45
N VAL A 118 29.69 -0.05 2.74
CA VAL A 118 29.18 -0.99 1.72
C VAL A 118 28.82 -0.28 0.42
N SER A 119 29.02 -0.98 -0.70
CA SER A 119 28.64 -0.54 -2.04
C SER A 119 28.60 -1.74 -2.99
N GLY A 120 28.05 -1.54 -4.19
CA GLY A 120 27.91 -2.57 -5.21
C GLY A 120 26.54 -3.28 -5.17
N VAL A 121 26.50 -4.50 -5.67
CA VAL A 121 25.26 -5.30 -5.80
C VAL A 121 25.21 -6.35 -4.71
N PHE A 122 24.07 -6.45 -4.04
CA PHE A 122 23.75 -7.39 -2.99
C PHE A 122 22.65 -8.33 -3.50
N PRO A 123 23.01 -9.55 -3.96
CA PRO A 123 22.05 -10.54 -4.48
C PRO A 123 21.14 -11.13 -3.40
N ASP A 124 20.17 -11.92 -3.82
CA ASP A 124 19.33 -12.77 -2.95
C ASP A 124 20.19 -13.71 -2.07
N THR A 125 20.41 -13.30 -0.83
CA THR A 125 21.04 -14.08 0.24
C THR A 125 20.74 -13.44 1.59
N THR A 126 21.06 -14.15 2.66
CA THR A 126 21.06 -13.59 4.02
C THR A 126 22.33 -12.78 4.29
N TYR A 127 22.14 -11.54 4.75
CA TYR A 127 23.17 -10.63 5.25
C TYR A 127 23.04 -10.49 6.77
N VAL A 128 24.12 -10.64 7.51
CA VAL A 128 24.13 -10.49 8.97
C VAL A 128 24.94 -9.26 9.35
N LEU A 129 24.27 -8.22 9.82
CA LEU A 129 24.87 -6.97 10.26
C LEU A 129 25.35 -7.15 11.70
N ILE A 130 26.67 -7.24 11.86
CA ILE A 130 27.34 -7.39 13.16
C ILE A 130 27.84 -6.03 13.70
N GLY A 131 27.51 -4.95 13.01
CA GLY A 131 27.83 -3.58 13.38
C GLY A 131 27.24 -2.58 12.38
N ASN A 132 27.34 -1.30 12.72
CA ASN A 132 26.79 -0.21 11.90
C ASN A 132 27.35 -0.26 10.47
N THR A 133 26.43 -0.21 9.51
CA THR A 133 26.73 -0.31 8.08
C THR A 133 26.41 1.00 7.41
N ARG A 134 27.23 1.43 6.45
CA ARG A 134 26.98 2.70 5.75
C ARG A 134 27.24 2.67 4.26
N VAL A 135 26.35 3.31 3.50
CA VAL A 135 26.59 3.63 2.09
C VAL A 135 27.21 5.03 2.05
N GLU A 136 28.50 5.13 1.71
CA GLU A 136 29.23 6.40 1.76
C GLU A 136 28.76 7.37 0.66
N ALA A 137 28.99 8.66 0.87
CA ALA A 137 28.66 9.68 -0.13
C ALA A 137 29.40 9.41 -1.45
N GLY A 138 28.64 9.33 -2.55
CA GLY A 138 29.14 9.01 -3.89
C GLY A 138 29.18 7.53 -4.22
N ASP A 139 28.94 6.65 -3.25
CA ASP A 139 28.76 5.21 -3.48
C ASP A 139 27.31 4.88 -3.86
N THR A 140 27.14 3.67 -4.38
CA THR A 140 25.83 3.12 -4.74
C THR A 140 25.72 1.70 -4.22
N LEU A 141 24.63 1.42 -3.52
CA LEU A 141 24.23 0.08 -3.09
C LEU A 141 22.96 -0.33 -3.85
N ILE A 142 23.00 -1.50 -4.49
CA ILE A 142 21.86 -2.12 -5.15
C ILE A 142 21.55 -3.40 -4.40
N ILE A 143 20.32 -3.56 -3.92
CA ILE A 143 19.85 -4.76 -3.23
C ILE A 143 18.81 -5.42 -4.13
N GLU A 144 19.06 -6.66 -4.52
CA GLU A 144 18.16 -7.47 -5.34
C GLU A 144 17.04 -8.07 -4.47
N SER A 145 15.92 -8.44 -5.10
CA SER A 145 14.77 -9.07 -4.44
C SER A 145 15.17 -10.32 -3.64
N GLY A 146 14.42 -10.65 -2.58
CA GLY A 146 14.66 -11.81 -1.72
C GLY A 146 15.78 -11.66 -0.68
N ALA A 147 16.64 -10.63 -0.79
CA ALA A 147 17.71 -10.40 0.17
C ALA A 147 17.16 -10.18 1.61
N ASP A 148 17.75 -10.88 2.59
CA ASP A 148 17.30 -10.89 3.99
C ASP A 148 18.39 -10.34 4.91
N PHE A 149 18.15 -9.18 5.50
CA PHE A 149 19.06 -8.46 6.38
C PHE A 149 18.69 -8.73 7.84
N LEU A 150 19.62 -9.35 8.56
CA LEU A 150 19.54 -9.70 9.96
C LEU A 150 20.42 -8.76 10.78
N MET A 151 19.81 -7.94 11.64
CA MET A 151 20.53 -6.92 12.40
C MET A 151 20.67 -7.24 13.89
N ASP A 152 21.88 -7.06 14.41
CA ASP A 152 22.19 -7.16 15.84
C ASP A 152 22.59 -5.78 16.38
N GLY A 153 21.63 -5.04 16.93
CA GLY A 153 21.86 -3.68 17.44
C GLY A 153 22.31 -2.61 16.41
N ALA A 154 22.52 -3.00 15.16
CA ALA A 154 23.09 -2.18 14.10
C ALA A 154 22.07 -1.25 13.43
N ASN A 155 22.57 -0.19 12.79
CA ASN A 155 21.81 0.64 11.83
C ASN A 155 22.40 0.53 10.42
N ILE A 156 21.62 0.99 9.44
CA ILE A 156 22.10 1.26 8.07
C ILE A 156 22.04 2.77 7.83
N ASP A 157 23.20 3.41 7.70
CA ASP A 157 23.29 4.84 7.37
C ASP A 157 23.55 5.04 5.86
N VAL A 158 22.69 5.77 5.19
CA VAL A 158 22.75 6.01 3.75
C VAL A 158 23.13 7.46 3.49
N TYR A 159 24.36 7.69 3.03
CA TYR A 159 24.85 8.98 2.53
C TYR A 159 24.99 9.01 1.00
N GLY A 160 25.09 7.83 0.38
CA GLY A 160 25.12 7.62 -1.08
C GLY A 160 23.76 7.20 -1.64
N HIS A 161 23.76 6.53 -2.80
CA HIS A 161 22.55 5.99 -3.41
C HIS A 161 22.23 4.59 -2.87
N ILE A 162 20.97 4.32 -2.57
CA ILE A 162 20.48 2.96 -2.34
C ILE A 162 19.32 2.67 -3.29
N PHE A 163 19.36 1.49 -3.91
CA PHE A 163 18.29 0.94 -4.75
C PHE A 163 17.91 -0.43 -4.21
N ALA A 164 16.93 -0.46 -3.30
CA ALA A 164 16.36 -1.70 -2.78
C ALA A 164 15.16 -2.08 -3.65
N ASN A 165 15.40 -2.96 -4.62
CA ASN A 165 14.47 -3.31 -5.69
C ASN A 165 13.81 -4.67 -5.40
N GLY A 166 12.97 -4.73 -4.38
CA GLY A 166 12.12 -5.90 -4.17
C GLY A 166 11.05 -6.01 -5.26
N ILE A 167 10.34 -7.14 -5.29
CA ILE A 167 9.15 -7.34 -6.13
C ILE A 167 8.03 -7.99 -5.32
N GLU A 168 6.80 -7.94 -5.83
CA GLU A 168 5.67 -8.61 -5.18
C GLU A 168 5.92 -10.12 -5.06
N GLY A 169 5.71 -10.67 -3.86
CA GLY A 169 5.98 -12.08 -3.55
C GLY A 169 7.44 -12.44 -3.28
N ASP A 170 8.39 -11.53 -3.55
CA ASP A 170 9.82 -11.70 -3.29
C ASP A 170 10.43 -10.41 -2.71
N THR A 171 10.12 -10.16 -1.43
CA THR A 171 10.43 -8.91 -0.74
C THR A 171 11.85 -8.88 -0.19
N ILE A 172 12.46 -7.69 -0.15
CA ILE A 172 13.70 -7.47 0.61
C ILE A 172 13.31 -7.30 2.07
N THR A 173 13.95 -8.04 2.98
CA THR A 173 13.59 -8.02 4.40
C THR A 173 14.68 -7.37 5.25
N PHE A 174 14.29 -6.46 6.14
CA PHE A 174 15.13 -5.81 7.15
C PHE A 174 14.52 -6.07 8.53
N ARG A 175 15.17 -6.92 9.34
CA ARG A 175 14.60 -7.42 10.59
C ARG A 175 15.65 -7.72 11.65
N PRO A 176 15.27 -7.73 12.95
CA PRO A 176 16.22 -8.11 13.98
C PRO A 176 16.74 -9.54 13.77
N LEU A 177 18.00 -9.75 14.15
CA LEU A 177 18.65 -11.06 14.16
C LEU A 177 17.86 -12.06 15.02
N ARG A 178 17.25 -11.56 16.11
CA ARG A 178 16.45 -12.35 17.05
C ARG A 178 14.99 -11.91 17.00
N PRO A 179 14.03 -12.85 16.97
CA PRO A 179 12.59 -12.52 16.95
C PRO A 179 12.09 -11.90 18.27
N PHE A 180 12.84 -12.05 19.36
CA PHE A 180 12.56 -11.42 20.66
C PHE A 180 13.88 -10.88 21.26
N PRO A 181 14.36 -9.71 20.81
CA PRO A 181 15.62 -9.16 21.30
C PRO A 181 15.50 -8.77 22.78
N GLU A 182 16.59 -8.86 23.55
CA GLU A 182 16.66 -8.23 24.89
C GLU A 182 16.76 -6.70 24.73
N GLU A 183 16.51 -5.90 25.78
CA GLU A 183 16.35 -4.42 25.69
C GLU A 183 17.49 -3.68 24.94
N ASP A 184 18.70 -4.26 24.86
CA ASP A 184 19.88 -3.66 24.22
C ASP A 184 20.19 -4.24 22.81
N ASP A 185 19.39 -5.20 22.32
CA ASP A 185 19.70 -6.00 21.12
C ASP A 185 18.88 -5.64 19.88
N TYR A 186 18.12 -4.55 19.96
CA TYR A 186 17.24 -4.12 18.88
C TYR A 186 17.98 -3.23 17.87
N TRP A 187 17.72 -3.47 16.60
CA TRP A 187 18.33 -2.70 15.52
C TRP A 187 17.71 -1.30 15.40
N GLN A 188 18.48 -0.34 14.90
CA GLN A 188 18.19 1.09 15.03
C GLN A 188 17.72 1.72 13.71
N GLY A 189 17.04 0.95 12.86
CA GLY A 189 16.44 1.46 11.63
C GLY A 189 17.41 1.73 10.47
N ILE A 190 16.83 2.27 9.40
CA ILE A 190 17.53 2.71 8.18
C ILE A 190 17.48 4.23 8.14
N ASN A 191 18.63 4.89 8.08
CA ASN A 191 18.73 6.35 8.19
C ASN A 191 19.35 6.94 6.94
N PHE A 192 18.60 7.77 6.23
CA PHE A 192 19.06 8.55 5.10
C PHE A 192 19.59 9.90 5.59
N HIS A 193 20.84 10.21 5.23
CA HIS A 193 21.55 11.42 5.66
C HIS A 193 22.10 12.17 4.46
N ASN A 194 21.42 13.26 4.07
CA ASN A 194 21.75 14.01 2.84
C ASN A 194 21.92 13.07 1.62
N ALA A 195 21.12 12.00 1.59
CA ALA A 195 21.16 11.00 0.53
C ALA A 195 20.53 11.58 -0.74
N PRO A 196 20.97 11.17 -1.94
CA PRO A 196 20.36 11.60 -3.18
C PRO A 196 18.90 11.18 -3.29
N ASP A 197 18.03 12.09 -3.74
CA ASP A 197 16.59 11.90 -3.92
C ASP A 197 16.21 10.72 -4.83
N SER A 198 17.13 10.28 -5.68
CA SER A 198 16.96 9.08 -6.52
C SER A 198 17.02 7.75 -5.75
N SER A 199 17.21 7.77 -4.43
CA SER A 199 17.25 6.55 -3.62
C SER A 199 15.86 5.92 -3.55
N VAL A 200 15.81 4.60 -3.67
CA VAL A 200 14.56 3.84 -3.77
C VAL A 200 14.54 2.71 -2.75
N MET A 201 13.40 2.58 -2.07
CA MET A 201 12.98 1.38 -1.36
C MET A 201 11.65 0.93 -1.92
N GLN A 202 11.65 -0.24 -2.56
CA GLN A 202 10.47 -0.83 -3.16
C GLN A 202 10.28 -2.28 -2.69
N TYR A 203 9.04 -2.66 -2.35
CA TYR A 203 8.71 -4.02 -1.85
C TYR A 203 9.66 -4.50 -0.73
N CYS A 204 9.93 -3.60 0.21
CA CYS A 204 10.76 -3.88 1.38
C CYS A 204 9.88 -4.16 2.61
N PHE A 205 10.26 -5.14 3.42
CA PHE A 205 9.70 -5.39 4.74
C PHE A 205 10.65 -4.88 5.81
N VAL A 206 10.29 -3.78 6.48
CA VAL A 206 11.08 -3.14 7.53
C VAL A 206 10.38 -3.30 8.87
N CYS A 207 10.94 -4.12 9.76
CA CYS A 207 10.23 -4.46 10.99
C CYS A 207 11.05 -4.52 12.27
N SER A 208 10.35 -4.24 13.37
CA SER A 208 10.82 -4.48 14.74
C SER A 208 12.14 -3.78 15.09
N SER A 209 12.37 -2.56 14.59
CA SER A 209 13.42 -1.68 15.13
C SER A 209 13.02 -1.11 16.50
N SER A 210 14.01 -0.82 17.34
CA SER A 210 13.82 -0.02 18.58
C SER A 210 14.11 1.47 18.39
N SER A 211 14.26 1.89 17.14
CA SER A 211 14.13 3.28 16.74
C SER A 211 13.01 3.37 15.69
N THR A 212 12.84 4.54 15.13
CA THR A 212 12.16 4.72 13.84
C THR A 212 12.62 3.67 12.83
N GLY A 213 11.69 3.06 12.09
CA GLY A 213 12.03 2.09 11.05
C GLY A 213 12.84 2.71 9.90
N ILE A 214 12.37 3.86 9.39
CA ILE A 214 13.00 4.61 8.29
C ILE A 214 13.10 6.10 8.63
N GLU A 215 14.31 6.63 8.76
CA GLU A 215 14.55 8.05 9.01
C GLU A 215 15.08 8.76 7.78
N CYS A 216 14.51 9.92 7.46
CA CYS A 216 14.93 10.79 6.38
C CYS A 216 15.39 12.14 6.95
N HIS A 217 16.69 12.42 6.84
CA HIS A 217 17.31 13.69 7.25
C HIS A 217 17.89 14.37 6.00
N ASP A 218 17.32 15.52 5.64
CA ASP A 218 17.67 16.25 4.40
C ASP A 218 17.71 15.35 3.15
N SER A 219 16.79 14.38 3.06
CA SER A 219 16.81 13.31 2.05
C SER A 219 15.40 13.00 1.55
N ASN A 220 15.20 12.84 0.24
CA ASN A 220 13.87 12.62 -0.32
C ASN A 220 13.76 11.26 -1.06
N PRO A 221 13.92 10.11 -0.39
CA PRO A 221 13.82 8.81 -1.05
C PRO A 221 12.39 8.52 -1.54
N ILE A 222 12.28 7.60 -2.49
CA ILE A 222 11.02 6.98 -2.89
C ILE A 222 10.83 5.71 -2.06
N ILE A 223 9.75 5.67 -1.28
CA ILE A 223 9.36 4.53 -0.44
C ILE A 223 8.03 4.03 -1.00
N SER A 224 8.03 2.87 -1.64
CA SER A 224 6.81 2.36 -2.28
C SER A 224 6.59 0.87 -2.12
N HIS A 225 5.33 0.44 -1.99
CA HIS A 225 4.99 -0.98 -1.83
C HIS A 225 5.69 -1.65 -0.63
N CYS A 226 6.10 -0.86 0.36
CA CYS A 226 6.82 -1.35 1.52
C CYS A 226 5.86 -1.68 2.65
N VAL A 227 6.23 -2.67 3.45
CA VAL A 227 5.58 -2.99 4.72
C VAL A 227 6.49 -2.52 5.85
N ILE A 228 6.00 -1.59 6.66
CA ILE A 228 6.73 -0.96 7.75
C ILE A 228 5.98 -1.31 9.03
N TYR A 229 6.51 -2.28 9.78
CA TYR A 229 5.73 -3.01 10.76
C TYR A 229 6.38 -3.09 12.14
N GLY A 230 5.63 -2.72 13.18
CA GLY A 230 6.02 -3.00 14.57
C GLY A 230 7.32 -2.31 14.99
N ASN A 231 7.70 -1.21 14.33
CA ASN A 231 8.86 -0.41 14.69
C ASN A 231 8.51 0.52 15.84
N CYS A 232 9.47 0.77 16.74
CA CYS A 232 9.24 1.52 17.96
C CYS A 232 10.31 2.59 18.14
N GLY A 233 9.96 3.87 18.00
CA GLY A 233 10.87 4.99 18.17
C GLY A 233 10.29 6.06 19.11
N PRO A 234 11.08 7.03 19.59
CA PRO A 234 10.55 8.15 20.39
C PRO A 234 9.62 9.07 19.59
N ILE A 235 9.82 9.12 18.27
CA ILE A 235 9.06 9.88 17.28
C ILE A 235 9.01 9.06 15.98
N GLY A 236 7.92 9.15 15.22
CA GLY A 236 7.88 8.56 13.88
C GLY A 236 8.12 7.06 13.87
N GLY A 237 7.44 6.28 14.74
CA GLY A 237 7.78 4.87 14.99
C GLY A 237 8.06 4.08 13.70
N GLY A 238 7.23 4.25 12.67
CA GLY A 238 7.48 3.72 11.33
C GLY A 238 8.47 4.57 10.52
N ILE A 239 8.08 5.81 10.19
CA ILE A 239 8.83 6.73 9.33
C ILE A 239 8.99 8.09 10.01
N HIS A 240 10.18 8.67 9.94
CA HIS A 240 10.44 10.05 10.38
C HIS A 240 11.06 10.87 9.26
N CYS A 241 10.47 12.04 8.98
CA CYS A 241 10.95 13.02 8.01
C CYS A 241 11.35 14.31 8.74
N ASP A 242 12.63 14.68 8.65
CA ASP A 242 13.17 15.97 9.10
C ASP A 242 13.80 16.70 7.91
N ASN A 243 13.28 17.89 7.60
CA ASN A 243 13.60 18.68 6.42
C ASN A 243 13.61 17.84 5.12
N SER A 244 12.67 16.90 5.02
CA SER A 244 12.64 15.83 4.02
C SER A 244 11.24 15.66 3.46
N ASN A 245 11.13 15.48 2.15
CA ASN A 245 9.88 15.34 1.41
C ASN A 245 9.90 14.04 0.58
N PRO A 246 10.07 12.86 1.22
CA PRO A 246 10.01 11.60 0.49
C PRO A 246 8.64 11.41 -0.19
N THR A 247 8.63 10.55 -1.20
CA THR A 247 7.37 10.02 -1.76
C THR A 247 7.07 8.70 -1.08
N ILE A 248 5.93 8.60 -0.40
CA ILE A 248 5.49 7.42 0.34
C ILE A 248 4.21 6.92 -0.32
N SER A 249 4.26 5.76 -0.98
CA SER A 249 3.11 5.28 -1.76
C SER A 249 2.87 3.78 -1.71
N TYR A 250 1.60 3.34 -1.71
CA TYR A 250 1.27 1.90 -1.70
C TYR A 250 1.88 1.14 -0.52
N CYS A 251 2.16 1.82 0.59
CA CYS A 251 2.81 1.22 1.75
C CYS A 251 1.79 0.74 2.77
N TYR A 252 2.15 -0.33 3.50
CA TYR A 252 1.45 -0.78 4.70
C TYR A 252 2.26 -0.34 5.92
N ILE A 253 1.81 0.71 6.62
CA ILE A 253 2.46 1.27 7.80
C ILE A 253 1.63 0.85 9.00
N ASP A 254 2.10 -0.18 9.70
CA ASP A 254 1.24 -0.92 10.61
C ASP A 254 1.89 -1.23 11.96
N SER A 255 1.09 -1.14 13.01
CA SER A 255 1.49 -1.51 14.37
C SER A 255 2.73 -0.77 14.89
N ASN A 256 3.11 0.35 14.28
CA ASN A 256 4.28 1.11 14.69
C ASN A 256 3.94 1.98 15.89
N ARG A 257 4.95 2.20 16.73
CA ARG A 257 4.79 2.83 18.03
C ARG A 257 5.72 4.02 18.19
N ALA A 258 5.15 5.17 18.51
CA ALA A 258 5.91 6.27 19.11
C ALA A 258 5.87 6.10 20.63
N SER A 259 7.02 5.82 21.26
CA SER A 259 7.15 5.75 22.71
C SER A 259 8.54 6.17 23.18
N GLY A 260 8.62 6.90 24.29
CA GLY A 260 9.89 7.42 24.80
C GLY A 260 9.99 7.38 26.33
N PRO A 261 11.19 7.18 26.90
CA PRO A 261 11.37 7.20 28.36
C PRO A 261 11.22 8.62 28.94
N GLY A 262 10.36 8.79 29.95
CA GLY A 262 10.26 10.03 30.72
C GLY A 262 9.28 11.07 30.18
N ASN A 263 9.71 12.35 30.09
CA ASN A 263 8.88 13.50 29.68
C ASN A 263 8.82 13.72 28.16
N TRP A 264 9.29 12.77 27.36
CA TRP A 264 9.27 12.87 25.90
C TRP A 264 7.82 12.77 25.40
N HIS A 265 7.48 13.59 24.41
CA HIS A 265 6.19 13.55 23.74
C HIS A 265 6.28 12.48 22.66
N ALA A 266 5.57 11.37 22.84
CA ALA A 266 5.42 10.38 21.78
C ALA A 266 4.59 11.00 20.64
N GLN A 267 5.17 11.06 19.44
CA GLN A 267 4.60 11.78 18.30
C GLN A 267 4.68 10.95 17.03
N GLY A 268 3.56 10.77 16.33
CA GLY A 268 3.50 10.11 15.03
C GLY A 268 3.89 8.63 15.13
N GLY A 269 3.01 7.76 15.63
CA GLY A 269 3.31 6.33 15.73
C GLY A 269 3.69 5.71 14.38
N GLY A 270 2.96 6.07 13.32
CA GLY A 270 3.26 5.68 11.95
C GLY A 270 4.29 6.60 11.30
N ILE A 271 3.94 7.87 11.08
CA ILE A 271 4.76 8.86 10.37
C ILE A 271 4.93 10.15 11.18
N HIS A 272 6.15 10.66 11.28
CA HIS A 272 6.44 11.97 11.86
C HIS A 272 7.04 12.90 10.82
N CYS A 273 6.53 14.12 10.68
CA CYS A 273 7.03 15.14 9.77
C CYS A 273 7.35 16.44 10.51
N THR A 274 8.60 16.87 10.42
CA THR A 274 9.09 18.17 10.90
C THR A 274 9.69 18.94 9.74
N ASN A 275 9.17 20.14 9.46
CA ASN A 275 9.57 20.96 8.30
C ASN A 275 9.56 20.16 6.97
N SER A 276 8.58 19.27 6.82
CA SER A 276 8.59 18.17 5.85
C SER A 276 7.21 18.02 5.25
N SER A 277 7.08 18.13 3.94
CA SER A 277 5.81 18.06 3.21
C SER A 277 5.83 16.92 2.17
N PRO A 278 5.96 15.66 2.61
CA PRO A 278 5.96 14.51 1.71
C PRO A 278 4.64 14.35 0.94
N LEU A 279 4.70 13.61 -0.16
CA LEU A 279 3.52 13.03 -0.79
C LEU A 279 3.26 11.66 -0.13
N ILE A 280 2.07 11.48 0.42
CA ILE A 280 1.62 10.21 1.02
C ILE A 280 0.37 9.77 0.26
N SER A 281 0.46 8.66 -0.48
CA SER A 281 -0.61 8.25 -1.37
C SER A 281 -0.88 6.74 -1.36
N HIS A 282 -2.14 6.30 -1.39
CA HIS A 282 -2.48 4.87 -1.53
C HIS A 282 -1.90 3.97 -0.43
N CYS A 283 -1.62 4.53 0.75
CA CYS A 283 -1.10 3.78 1.88
C CYS A 283 -2.23 3.32 2.80
N VAL A 284 -2.01 2.19 3.45
CA VAL A 284 -2.79 1.75 4.61
C VAL A 284 -1.96 2.02 5.86
N ILE A 285 -2.49 2.87 6.74
CA ILE A 285 -1.83 3.32 7.97
C ILE A 285 -2.70 2.82 9.11
N ASN A 286 -2.35 1.64 9.63
CA ASN A 286 -3.20 0.84 10.51
C ASN A 286 -2.58 0.59 11.88
N GLU A 287 -3.39 0.63 12.94
CA GLU A 287 -2.97 0.22 14.31
C GLU A 287 -1.69 0.91 14.83
N ASN A 288 -1.35 2.09 14.30
CA ASN A 288 -0.20 2.83 14.79
C ASN A 288 -0.59 3.64 16.03
N TRP A 289 0.35 3.76 16.96
CA TRP A 289 0.03 4.34 18.25
C TRP A 289 1.14 5.21 18.82
N ALA A 290 0.71 6.27 19.48
CA ALA A 290 1.57 7.16 20.24
C ALA A 290 1.20 7.04 21.72
N ASP A 291 2.16 6.64 22.56
CA ASP A 291 1.94 6.54 23.98
C ASP A 291 3.11 7.10 24.79
N SER A 292 2.78 8.03 25.68
CA SER A 292 3.74 8.63 26.59
C SER A 292 3.04 9.13 27.84
N TYR A 293 3.82 9.41 28.89
CA TYR A 293 3.27 10.01 30.10
C TYR A 293 2.75 11.44 29.87
N ASN A 294 3.26 12.14 28.86
CA ASN A 294 3.01 13.55 28.65
C ASN A 294 2.51 13.82 27.22
N GLN A 295 1.18 13.92 27.05
CA GLN A 295 0.55 14.38 25.81
C GLN A 295 1.09 13.72 24.54
N PRO A 296 0.86 12.42 24.33
CA PRO A 296 1.12 11.78 23.04
C PRO A 296 0.20 12.37 21.96
N LYS A 297 0.73 12.49 20.74
CA LYS A 297 0.07 13.19 19.64
C LYS A 297 0.21 12.44 18.34
N GLY A 298 -0.88 12.28 17.59
CA GLY A 298 -0.84 11.65 16.27
C GLY A 298 -0.49 10.18 16.35
N GLY A 299 -1.48 9.32 16.62
CA GLY A 299 -1.26 7.86 16.61
C GLY A 299 -0.75 7.37 15.25
N ALA A 300 -1.37 7.84 14.17
CA ALA A 300 -0.90 7.58 12.81
C ALA A 300 0.20 8.56 12.40
N MET A 301 -0.10 9.85 12.44
CA MET A 301 0.76 10.89 11.89
C MET A 301 0.86 12.11 12.79
N TYR A 302 2.06 12.69 12.84
CA TYR A 302 2.29 13.99 13.46
C TYR A 302 2.95 14.94 12.47
N LEU A 303 2.37 16.13 12.31
CA LEU A 303 2.84 17.19 11.42
C LEU A 303 3.18 18.43 12.25
N THR A 304 4.41 18.92 12.13
CA THR A 304 4.79 20.24 12.63
C THR A 304 5.50 21.05 11.56
N HIS A 305 5.01 22.27 11.29
CA HIS A 305 5.54 23.12 10.21
C HIS A 305 5.60 22.39 8.85
N SER A 306 4.60 21.55 8.59
CA SER A 306 4.64 20.51 7.56
C SER A 306 3.30 20.44 6.85
N SER A 307 3.27 20.68 5.53
CA SER A 307 2.03 20.71 4.74
C SER A 307 2.03 19.65 3.65
N PRO A 308 2.07 18.34 4.01
CA PRO A 308 2.04 17.25 3.04
C PRO A 308 0.75 17.21 2.22
N THR A 309 0.83 16.50 1.10
CA THR A 309 -0.35 16.01 0.37
C THR A 309 -0.63 14.59 0.81
N VAL A 310 -1.84 14.34 1.32
CA VAL A 310 -2.30 13.05 1.83
C VAL A 310 -3.52 12.63 1.00
N GLU A 311 -3.34 11.64 0.13
CA GLU A 311 -4.35 11.26 -0.86
C GLU A 311 -4.60 9.75 -0.93
N TYR A 312 -5.86 9.33 -1.12
CA TYR A 312 -6.18 7.90 -1.34
C TYR A 312 -5.68 6.96 -0.23
N ASN A 313 -5.54 7.45 1.01
CA ASN A 313 -5.01 6.66 2.12
C ASN A 313 -6.13 6.16 3.03
N VAL A 314 -5.89 5.02 3.66
CA VAL A 314 -6.78 4.44 4.67
C VAL A 314 -6.09 4.49 6.03
N PHE A 315 -6.71 5.18 6.98
CA PHE A 315 -6.26 5.33 8.36
C PHE A 315 -7.21 4.59 9.30
N THR A 316 -6.81 3.42 9.74
CA THR A 316 -7.64 2.53 10.56
C THR A 316 -7.04 2.28 11.94
N ASP A 317 -7.86 2.38 12.97
CA ASP A 317 -7.55 1.92 14.32
C ASP A 317 -6.25 2.50 14.93
N ASN A 318 -5.85 3.70 14.50
CA ASN A 318 -4.68 4.38 15.06
C ASN A 318 -5.06 5.09 16.37
N ALA A 319 -4.13 5.13 17.32
CA ALA A 319 -4.44 5.57 18.68
C ALA A 319 -3.38 6.48 19.31
N ALA A 320 -3.79 7.60 19.87
CA ALA A 320 -2.99 8.37 20.83
C ALA A 320 -3.50 8.08 22.26
N TRP A 321 -2.65 7.46 23.10
CA TRP A 321 -3.09 6.90 24.39
C TRP A 321 -2.53 7.64 25.62
N ASN A 322 -3.34 8.53 26.19
CA ASN A 322 -3.12 9.22 27.46
C ASN A 322 -4.37 10.06 27.76
N PRO A 323 -4.72 10.40 29.01
CA PRO A 323 -5.81 11.35 29.32
C PRO A 323 -5.65 12.78 28.76
N THR A 324 -4.54 13.08 28.11
CA THR A 324 -4.26 14.36 27.42
C THR A 324 -3.84 14.16 25.96
N ALA A 325 -4.19 13.01 25.38
CA ALA A 325 -3.79 12.65 24.02
C ALA A 325 -4.63 13.37 22.96
N GLU A 326 -3.96 13.82 21.89
CA GLU A 326 -4.57 14.64 20.83
C GLU A 326 -4.27 14.01 19.45
N GLY A 327 -5.27 13.95 18.57
CA GLY A 327 -5.09 13.46 17.20
C GLY A 327 -4.87 11.95 17.14
N GLY A 328 -5.94 11.17 17.06
CA GLY A 328 -5.83 9.70 17.02
C GLY A 328 -5.20 9.20 15.72
N ALA A 329 -5.68 9.72 14.58
CA ALA A 329 -4.98 9.55 13.31
C ALA A 329 -3.91 10.64 13.17
N ILE A 330 -4.31 11.87 12.84
CA ILE A 330 -3.36 12.94 12.48
C ILE A 330 -3.42 14.08 13.49
N TYR A 331 -2.27 14.41 14.06
CA TYR A 331 -2.08 15.66 14.78
C TYR A 331 -1.30 16.66 13.91
N MET A 332 -1.73 17.91 13.92
CA MET A 332 -1.14 18.98 13.11
C MET A 332 -0.85 20.21 13.97
N ASP A 333 0.35 20.77 13.85
CA ASP A 333 0.75 22.03 14.46
C ASP A 333 1.41 22.97 13.44
N ASN A 334 0.90 24.20 13.30
CA ASN A 334 1.41 25.18 12.33
C ASN A 334 1.57 24.60 10.91
N SER A 335 0.57 23.84 10.47
CA SER A 335 0.63 22.96 9.31
C SER A 335 -0.67 23.08 8.52
N ASP A 336 -0.57 23.17 7.20
CA ASP A 336 -1.71 23.40 6.31
C ASP A 336 -1.77 22.29 5.22
N PRO A 337 -1.98 21.02 5.60
CA PRO A 337 -1.95 19.91 4.64
C PRO A 337 -3.19 19.92 3.72
N THR A 338 -3.03 19.26 2.58
CA THR A 338 -4.16 18.88 1.71
C THR A 338 -4.46 17.40 1.92
N ILE A 339 -5.70 17.10 2.29
CA ILE A 339 -6.18 15.73 2.57
C ILE A 339 -7.38 15.46 1.67
N TYR A 340 -7.29 14.44 0.82
CA TYR A 340 -8.41 14.10 -0.05
C TYR A 340 -8.50 12.62 -0.44
N HIS A 341 -9.70 12.12 -0.75
CA HIS A 341 -9.96 10.69 -1.02
C HIS A 341 -9.44 9.74 0.07
N CYS A 342 -9.43 10.19 1.32
CA CYS A 342 -8.95 9.37 2.43
C CYS A 342 -10.12 8.76 3.21
N VAL A 343 -9.84 7.67 3.91
CA VAL A 343 -10.75 7.02 4.86
C VAL A 343 -10.12 7.07 6.24
N PHE A 344 -10.84 7.61 7.23
CA PHE A 344 -10.45 7.58 8.63
C PHE A 344 -11.48 6.81 9.43
N LYS A 345 -11.11 5.61 9.89
CA LYS A 345 -12.01 4.71 10.60
C LYS A 345 -11.42 4.25 11.93
N GLY A 346 -12.22 4.26 12.99
CA GLY A 346 -11.86 3.61 14.25
C GLY A 346 -10.70 4.25 15.02
N ASN A 347 -10.24 5.44 14.62
CA ASN A 347 -9.10 6.09 15.26
C ASN A 347 -9.50 6.67 16.64
N PHE A 348 -8.56 6.68 17.58
CA PHE A 348 -8.82 7.04 18.97
C PHE A 348 -7.85 8.08 19.53
N ALA A 349 -8.40 9.11 20.18
CA ALA A 349 -7.67 10.01 21.06
C ALA A 349 -8.58 10.54 22.16
N GLN A 350 -8.05 11.31 23.11
CA GLN A 350 -8.93 12.04 24.03
C GLN A 350 -9.65 13.15 23.31
N GLU A 351 -8.89 13.95 22.54
CA GLU A 351 -9.37 15.02 21.68
C GLU A 351 -8.94 14.83 20.22
N GLY A 352 -9.86 15.01 19.27
CA GLY A 352 -9.57 14.83 17.85
C GLY A 352 -9.28 13.36 17.51
N GLY A 353 -10.29 12.50 17.60
CA GLY A 353 -10.14 11.05 17.46
C GLY A 353 -9.61 10.67 16.09
N CYS A 354 -9.98 11.46 15.08
CA CYS A 354 -9.41 11.42 13.74
C CYS A 354 -8.33 12.50 13.59
N LEU A 355 -8.70 13.78 13.53
CA LEU A 355 -7.80 14.90 13.26
C LEU A 355 -7.77 15.89 14.42
N TYR A 356 -6.59 16.42 14.74
CA TYR A 356 -6.42 17.54 15.65
C TYR A 356 -5.59 18.64 15.01
N LEU A 357 -6.15 19.86 14.92
CA LEU A 357 -5.58 20.98 14.18
C LEU A 357 -5.18 22.12 15.14
N GLN A 358 -3.93 22.13 15.60
CA GLN A 358 -3.39 23.21 16.42
C GLN A 358 -2.77 24.31 15.55
N SER A 359 -3.33 25.52 15.54
CA SER A 359 -2.83 26.62 14.71
C SER A 359 -2.64 26.21 13.22
N ALA A 360 -3.52 25.34 12.72
CA ALA A 360 -3.41 24.63 11.45
C ALA A 360 -4.65 24.85 10.59
N GLY A 361 -4.47 25.07 9.29
CA GLY A 361 -5.53 25.24 8.29
C GLY A 361 -5.49 24.14 7.24
N ALA A 362 -6.11 22.99 7.52
CA ALA A 362 -6.14 21.88 6.57
C ALA A 362 -7.23 22.08 5.51
N SER A 363 -6.94 21.68 4.26
CA SER A 363 -7.95 21.53 3.21
C SER A 363 -8.35 20.06 3.12
N ILE A 364 -9.54 19.72 3.57
CA ILE A 364 -10.05 18.35 3.68
C ILE A 364 -11.20 18.18 2.68
N LYS A 365 -11.05 17.30 1.70
CA LYS A 365 -12.03 17.11 0.62
C LYS A 365 -12.32 15.65 0.33
N ASN A 366 -13.52 15.30 -0.13
CA ASN A 366 -13.81 13.94 -0.65
C ASN A 366 -13.28 12.84 0.29
N THR A 367 -13.53 12.97 1.58
CA THR A 367 -12.90 12.13 2.62
C THR A 367 -13.99 11.57 3.52
N ILE A 368 -13.83 10.30 3.93
CA ILE A 368 -14.73 9.62 4.85
C ILE A 368 -14.13 9.63 6.25
N VAL A 369 -14.92 10.07 7.23
CA VAL A 369 -14.56 10.06 8.66
C VAL A 369 -15.66 9.31 9.40
N ASP A 370 -15.43 8.01 9.62
CA ASP A 370 -16.43 7.10 10.17
C ASP A 370 -15.97 6.44 11.47
N SER A 371 -16.87 6.30 12.44
CA SER A 371 -16.63 5.47 13.63
C SER A 371 -15.37 5.82 14.44
N ASN A 372 -14.92 7.08 14.43
CA ASN A 372 -13.78 7.51 15.22
C ASN A 372 -14.21 7.82 16.66
N TYR A 373 -13.30 7.64 17.61
CA TYR A 373 -13.59 7.66 19.03
C TYR A 373 -12.88 8.80 19.75
N THR A 374 -13.65 9.66 20.42
CA THR A 374 -13.15 10.68 21.36
C THR A 374 -13.85 10.64 22.71
N ILE A 375 -13.17 11.20 23.71
CA ILE A 375 -13.77 11.42 25.04
C ILE A 375 -14.21 12.88 25.19
N ASP A 376 -13.41 13.83 24.70
CA ASP A 376 -13.69 15.26 24.68
C ASP A 376 -13.30 15.83 23.31
N GLY A 377 -14.00 16.83 22.78
CA GLY A 377 -13.84 17.25 21.38
C GLY A 377 -14.30 16.20 20.35
N GLY A 378 -14.59 16.61 19.11
CA GLY A 378 -15.10 15.70 18.08
C GLY A 378 -14.01 14.93 17.34
N ALA A 379 -14.41 14.10 16.37
CA ALA A 379 -13.52 13.37 15.48
C ALA A 379 -12.49 14.29 14.80
N ILE A 380 -12.94 15.45 14.33
CA ILE A 380 -12.07 16.53 13.85
C ILE A 380 -12.13 17.68 14.86
N ASN A 381 -11.00 18.01 15.49
CA ASN A 381 -10.91 19.10 16.45
C ASN A 381 -10.18 20.31 15.83
N PHE A 382 -10.89 21.42 15.68
CA PHE A 382 -10.39 22.65 15.04
C PHE A 382 -9.81 23.64 16.05
N GLY A 383 -8.58 24.08 15.79
CA GLY A 383 -7.94 25.20 16.47
C GLY A 383 -8.11 26.54 15.75
N GLU A 384 -7.07 27.38 15.79
CA GLU A 384 -7.14 28.79 15.34
C GLU A 384 -6.87 29.01 13.83
N GLY A 385 -6.62 27.95 13.06
CA GLY A 385 -6.31 28.05 11.63
C GLY A 385 -7.53 28.07 10.72
N ASN A 386 -7.33 28.44 9.45
CA ASN A 386 -8.40 28.53 8.46
C ASN A 386 -8.52 27.21 7.69
N SER A 387 -9.32 26.29 8.23
CA SER A 387 -9.55 24.98 7.61
C SER A 387 -10.75 25.01 6.66
N GLU A 388 -10.75 24.10 5.68
CA GLU A 388 -11.83 23.86 4.73
C GLU A 388 -12.23 22.39 4.81
N VAL A 389 -13.54 22.11 4.81
CA VAL A 389 -14.08 20.74 4.80
C VAL A 389 -15.20 20.69 3.76
N TRP A 390 -14.97 20.05 2.62
CA TRP A 390 -15.91 20.01 1.49
C TRP A 390 -16.07 18.59 0.94
N TYR A 391 -17.28 18.21 0.55
CA TYR A 391 -17.54 16.92 -0.10
C TYR A 391 -17.12 15.69 0.74
N CYS A 392 -17.08 15.82 2.06
CA CYS A 392 -16.73 14.74 2.98
C CYS A 392 -17.99 14.05 3.52
N ASP A 393 -17.82 12.82 3.99
CA ASP A 393 -18.82 12.11 4.79
C ASP A 393 -18.33 12.01 6.23
N LEU A 394 -19.11 12.50 7.19
CA LEU A 394 -18.82 12.42 8.61
C LEU A 394 -19.94 11.68 9.33
N PHE A 395 -19.69 10.43 9.69
CA PHE A 395 -20.73 9.54 10.20
C PHE A 395 -20.25 8.67 11.37
N ASN A 396 -21.18 8.21 12.20
CA ASN A 396 -20.93 7.30 13.34
C ASN A 396 -19.82 7.67 14.33
N ASN A 397 -19.34 8.92 14.36
CA ASN A 397 -18.25 9.31 15.25
C ASN A 397 -18.71 9.42 16.71
N ILE A 398 -18.01 8.75 17.62
CA ILE A 398 -18.29 8.77 19.06
C ILE A 398 -17.61 9.98 19.68
N GLY A 399 -18.39 10.82 20.37
CA GLY A 399 -17.94 12.10 20.92
C GLY A 399 -18.27 13.30 20.03
N GLY A 400 -18.87 13.05 18.86
CA GLY A 400 -19.32 14.04 17.88
C GLY A 400 -18.33 14.22 16.73
N ASP A 401 -18.79 14.79 15.62
CA ASP A 401 -17.93 14.96 14.43
C ASP A 401 -16.90 16.09 14.61
N PHE A 402 -17.29 17.15 15.32
CA PHE A 402 -16.48 18.36 15.46
C PHE A 402 -16.21 18.78 16.91
N GLY A 403 -14.94 19.12 17.17
CA GLY A 403 -14.47 19.85 18.35
C GLY A 403 -13.98 21.25 17.97
N GLY A 404 -13.92 22.16 18.95
CA GLY A 404 -13.47 23.53 18.73
C GLY A 404 -14.48 24.38 17.95
N VAL A 405 -13.97 25.33 17.15
CA VAL A 405 -14.81 26.20 16.31
C VAL A 405 -14.68 25.75 14.84
N PRO A 406 -15.67 25.03 14.29
CA PRO A 406 -15.62 24.58 12.92
C PRO A 406 -15.62 25.76 11.92
N PRO A 407 -15.17 25.55 10.67
CA PRO A 407 -15.22 26.56 9.62
C PRO A 407 -16.64 27.12 9.42
N PRO A 408 -16.80 28.42 9.13
CA PRO A 408 -18.12 29.03 8.95
C PRO A 408 -18.87 28.56 7.69
N GLU A 409 -18.14 28.04 6.69
CA GLU A 409 -18.66 27.55 5.40
C GLU A 409 -18.16 26.11 5.15
N MET A 410 -18.55 25.15 5.99
CA MET A 410 -18.32 23.72 5.69
C MET A 410 -19.37 23.22 4.70
N GLY A 411 -18.92 22.37 3.78
CA GLY A 411 -19.65 22.06 2.57
C GLY A 411 -19.60 23.21 1.54
N TRP A 412 -19.64 22.84 0.27
CA TRP A 412 -19.81 23.77 -0.84
C TRP A 412 -21.15 23.55 -1.53
N LYS A 413 -22.05 24.54 -1.47
CA LYS A 413 -23.43 24.36 -1.97
C LYS A 413 -23.47 23.96 -3.44
N VAL A 414 -23.66 22.66 -3.71
CA VAL A 414 -23.87 22.11 -5.06
C VAL A 414 -25.35 22.31 -5.43
N ARG A 415 -25.63 22.38 -6.75
CA ARG A 415 -26.97 22.76 -7.24
C ARG A 415 -28.07 21.78 -6.77
N THR A 416 -27.91 20.47 -6.96
CA THR A 416 -28.73 19.36 -6.42
C THR A 416 -28.03 18.02 -6.70
N ASN A 417 -28.17 17.00 -5.82
CA ASN A 417 -27.71 15.61 -6.07
C ASN A 417 -28.63 14.85 -7.04
N ILE A 418 -28.36 13.56 -7.27
CA ILE A 418 -29.14 12.68 -8.16
C ILE A 418 -30.62 12.58 -7.76
N ASN A 419 -30.93 12.74 -6.47
CA ASN A 419 -32.30 12.71 -5.94
C ASN A 419 -33.03 14.04 -6.15
N GLY A 420 -32.32 15.09 -6.57
CA GLY A 420 -32.85 16.45 -6.71
C GLY A 420 -32.83 17.24 -5.40
N ASP A 421 -32.13 16.75 -4.37
CA ASP A 421 -31.98 17.39 -3.06
C ASP A 421 -30.78 18.33 -3.03
N SER A 422 -30.79 19.34 -2.14
CA SER A 422 -29.67 20.28 -2.00
C SER A 422 -28.47 19.57 -1.36
N CYS A 423 -27.30 19.60 -2.00
CA CYS A 423 -26.06 19.16 -1.36
C CYS A 423 -25.50 20.29 -0.53
N ASP A 424 -25.25 19.96 0.73
CA ASP A 424 -24.59 20.75 1.77
C ASP A 424 -25.05 22.22 1.97
N ILE A 425 -24.27 22.92 2.81
CA ILE A 425 -24.69 23.62 4.03
C ILE A 425 -25.70 22.82 4.89
N TYR A 426 -25.40 21.51 4.91
CA TYR A 426 -25.73 20.46 5.89
C TYR A 426 -26.93 19.55 5.66
N ASP A 427 -27.34 19.33 4.40
CA ASP A 427 -28.34 18.30 4.08
C ASP A 427 -27.73 16.94 3.64
N ASN A 428 -26.40 16.74 3.56
CA ASN A 428 -25.82 15.40 3.26
C ASN A 428 -24.45 15.07 3.89
N ILE A 429 -23.59 16.03 4.23
CA ILE A 429 -22.28 15.79 4.90
C ILE A 429 -22.36 15.02 6.24
N PHE A 430 -23.53 15.01 6.88
CA PHE A 430 -23.81 14.27 8.11
C PHE A 430 -24.91 13.21 7.93
N ASP A 431 -25.41 13.04 6.70
CA ASP A 431 -26.46 12.08 6.44
C ASP A 431 -25.86 10.68 6.36
N ASP A 432 -26.70 9.66 6.54
CA ASP A 432 -26.25 8.27 6.41
C ASP A 432 -25.82 8.02 4.95
N PRO A 433 -24.53 7.74 4.68
CA PRO A 433 -24.05 7.55 3.32
C PRO A 433 -24.57 6.25 2.68
N LEU A 434 -25.18 5.34 3.46
CA LEU A 434 -25.64 4.02 3.04
C LEU A 434 -24.50 3.15 2.48
N PHE A 435 -23.39 3.10 3.21
CA PHE A 435 -22.26 2.22 2.91
C PHE A 435 -22.67 0.74 2.99
N GLU A 436 -22.09 -0.10 2.12
CA GLU A 436 -22.42 -1.52 2.01
C GLU A 436 -22.03 -2.33 3.27
N ASP A 437 -20.78 -2.20 3.72
CA ASP A 437 -20.27 -2.90 4.90
C ASP A 437 -19.12 -2.11 5.55
N PRO A 438 -19.43 -0.94 6.15
CA PRO A 438 -18.42 -0.05 6.73
C PRO A 438 -17.69 -0.70 7.90
N ASP A 439 -18.33 -1.63 8.63
CA ASP A 439 -17.73 -2.38 9.74
C ASP A 439 -16.54 -3.24 9.28
N ASN A 440 -16.55 -3.76 8.06
CA ASN A 440 -15.43 -4.49 7.47
C ASN A 440 -14.58 -3.64 6.49
N GLY A 441 -14.81 -2.32 6.46
CA GLY A 441 -14.02 -1.37 5.65
C GLY A 441 -14.50 -1.22 4.21
N ASN A 442 -15.65 -1.80 3.86
CA ASN A 442 -16.29 -1.55 2.58
C ASN A 442 -17.18 -0.30 2.67
N PHE A 443 -16.63 0.81 2.19
CA PHE A 443 -17.28 2.11 2.14
C PHE A 443 -17.88 2.42 0.76
N GLN A 444 -18.14 1.41 -0.06
CA GLN A 444 -18.92 1.61 -1.28
C GLN A 444 -20.32 2.05 -0.91
N ILE A 445 -20.77 3.15 -1.52
CA ILE A 445 -22.14 3.64 -1.37
C ILE A 445 -23.08 2.65 -2.07
N THR A 446 -24.26 2.42 -1.52
CA THR A 446 -25.25 1.51 -2.11
C THR A 446 -26.50 2.23 -2.56
N TRP A 447 -27.26 1.57 -3.43
CA TRP A 447 -28.52 2.09 -3.95
C TRP A 447 -29.76 1.72 -3.11
N ASP A 448 -29.63 0.84 -2.10
CA ASP A 448 -30.77 0.07 -1.61
C ASP A 448 -31.43 0.60 -0.32
N ASN A 449 -32.71 1.02 -0.47
CA ASN A 449 -33.81 0.16 0.00
C ASN A 449 -34.61 -0.32 -1.22
N TRP A 450 -34.46 -1.58 -1.60
CA TRP A 450 -35.48 -2.28 -2.38
C TRP A 450 -36.67 -2.62 -1.47
N PRO A 451 -37.95 -2.29 -1.84
CA PRO A 451 -38.40 -2.04 -3.21
C PRO A 451 -38.85 -0.60 -3.53
N ALA A 452 -38.38 -0.12 -4.69
CA ALA A 452 -38.94 0.73 -5.78
C ALA A 452 -40.00 1.84 -5.55
N TRP A 453 -40.52 2.10 -4.35
CA TRP A 453 -41.34 3.28 -4.04
C TRP A 453 -40.69 4.20 -3.01
N ASP A 454 -39.47 3.89 -2.58
CA ASP A 454 -38.74 4.59 -1.54
C ASP A 454 -37.72 5.56 -2.15
N SER A 455 -37.64 6.77 -1.60
CA SER A 455 -36.74 7.83 -2.04
C SER A 455 -35.39 7.75 -1.31
N THR A 456 -34.88 6.53 -1.09
CA THR A 456 -33.79 6.19 -0.16
C THR A 456 -32.46 5.90 -0.84
N ARG A 457 -32.21 6.52 -1.99
CA ARG A 457 -30.88 6.48 -2.60
C ARG A 457 -29.96 7.36 -1.77
N SER A 458 -28.71 6.96 -1.58
CA SER A 458 -27.75 7.76 -0.83
C SER A 458 -27.70 9.19 -1.35
N HIS A 459 -27.73 10.15 -0.42
CA HIS A 459 -27.63 11.58 -0.75
C HIS A 459 -26.21 12.02 -1.11
N CYS A 460 -25.25 11.10 -0.98
CA CYS A 460 -23.85 11.27 -1.34
C CYS A 460 -23.60 11.06 -2.84
N ILE A 461 -24.52 10.43 -3.58
CA ILE A 461 -24.39 10.21 -5.02
C ILE A 461 -24.57 11.53 -5.78
N ASP A 462 -23.71 11.84 -6.76
CA ASP A 462 -23.70 13.11 -7.51
C ASP A 462 -23.54 14.37 -6.63
N ALA A 463 -22.89 14.25 -5.47
CA ALA A 463 -22.85 15.30 -4.45
C ALA A 463 -21.44 15.84 -4.08
N GLY A 464 -20.41 15.39 -4.79
CA GLY A 464 -19.01 15.74 -4.60
C GLY A 464 -18.52 16.94 -5.41
N ASP A 465 -17.19 17.06 -5.58
CA ASP A 465 -16.56 18.23 -6.21
C ASP A 465 -16.83 18.28 -7.73
N PRO A 466 -17.64 19.23 -8.24
CA PRO A 466 -17.97 19.30 -9.65
C PRO A 466 -16.82 19.83 -10.53
N THR A 467 -15.72 20.27 -9.91
CA THR A 467 -14.51 20.70 -10.62
C THR A 467 -13.48 19.60 -10.76
N PHE A 468 -13.69 18.48 -10.07
CA PHE A 468 -12.84 17.32 -10.20
C PHE A 468 -13.10 16.66 -11.58
N PRO A 469 -12.05 16.47 -12.40
CA PRO A 469 -12.21 16.12 -13.82
C PRO A 469 -12.53 14.64 -14.05
N TYR A 470 -12.67 13.85 -12.99
CA TYR A 470 -12.69 12.39 -13.06
C TYR A 470 -13.81 11.80 -12.19
N ASP A 471 -14.86 11.37 -12.87
CA ASP A 471 -15.85 10.45 -12.34
C ASP A 471 -15.88 9.23 -13.27
N PRO A 472 -15.50 8.01 -12.82
CA PRO A 472 -15.37 6.84 -13.68
C PRO A 472 -16.60 6.51 -14.53
N ASP A 473 -17.80 6.84 -14.05
CA ASP A 473 -19.06 6.59 -14.76
C ASP A 473 -19.54 7.78 -15.64
N ASN A 474 -18.74 8.86 -15.69
CA ASN A 474 -19.02 10.13 -16.35
C ASN A 474 -20.25 10.90 -15.81
N THR A 475 -20.60 10.71 -14.54
CA THR A 475 -21.61 11.51 -13.84
C THR A 475 -20.98 12.64 -13.03
N ILE A 476 -21.62 13.11 -11.96
CA ILE A 476 -21.02 14.08 -11.05
C ILE A 476 -20.34 13.28 -9.94
N VAL A 477 -19.07 13.61 -9.64
CA VAL A 477 -18.31 12.96 -8.56
C VAL A 477 -19.13 12.88 -7.28
N ASP A 478 -19.06 11.75 -6.60
CA ASP A 478 -19.78 11.51 -5.35
C ASP A 478 -19.11 12.15 -4.13
N MET A 479 -19.87 12.31 -3.05
CA MET A 479 -19.35 12.69 -1.74
C MET A 479 -18.58 11.51 -1.13
N GLY A 480 -17.57 11.83 -0.32
CA GLY A 480 -16.72 10.82 0.29
C GLY A 480 -15.55 10.42 -0.61
N ALA A 481 -14.94 9.29 -0.27
CA ALA A 481 -13.65 8.87 -0.84
C ALA A 481 -13.78 7.97 -2.08
N PHE A 482 -14.91 7.28 -2.22
CA PHE A 482 -15.17 6.31 -3.29
C PHE A 482 -16.24 6.82 -4.24
N TYR A 483 -16.14 6.43 -5.51
CA TYR A 483 -17.18 6.70 -6.50
C TYR A 483 -18.23 5.58 -6.46
N PHE A 484 -19.45 5.91 -6.85
CA PHE A 484 -20.55 4.98 -7.04
C PHE A 484 -20.86 4.87 -8.53
N HIS A 485 -20.85 3.67 -9.08
CA HIS A 485 -21.24 3.48 -10.47
C HIS A 485 -22.77 3.50 -10.60
N GLN A 486 -23.32 4.49 -11.31
CA GLN A 486 -24.77 4.61 -11.51
C GLN A 486 -25.34 3.65 -12.58
N GLY A 487 -24.51 2.86 -13.28
CA GLY A 487 -24.97 1.71 -14.07
C GLY A 487 -25.24 0.47 -13.20
N GLY A 488 -25.68 -0.64 -13.81
CA GLY A 488 -25.56 -1.94 -13.14
C GLY A 488 -24.10 -2.23 -12.81
N PRO A 489 -23.77 -3.00 -11.75
CA PRO A 489 -22.37 -3.24 -11.36
C PRO A 489 -21.58 -4.04 -12.41
N VAL A 490 -22.28 -4.62 -13.39
CA VAL A 490 -21.71 -5.42 -14.47
C VAL A 490 -22.36 -5.03 -15.79
N ASN A 491 -21.55 -4.90 -16.84
CA ASN A 491 -22.01 -4.76 -18.23
C ASN A 491 -21.88 -6.09 -18.99
N ILE A 492 -22.74 -6.27 -19.99
CA ILE A 492 -22.69 -7.37 -20.96
C ILE A 492 -22.78 -6.85 -22.39
N THR A 493 -21.89 -7.33 -23.26
CA THR A 493 -21.94 -7.04 -24.71
C THR A 493 -21.90 -8.33 -25.53
N LEU A 494 -22.74 -8.43 -26.57
CA LEU A 494 -22.78 -9.54 -27.51
C LEU A 494 -22.34 -9.11 -28.91
N THR A 495 -21.26 -9.72 -29.40
CA THR A 495 -20.75 -9.46 -30.76
C THR A 495 -20.93 -10.68 -31.68
N PRO A 496 -21.95 -10.71 -32.56
CA PRO A 496 -22.14 -11.82 -33.50
C PRO A 496 -21.07 -11.86 -34.59
N TYR A 497 -20.58 -13.05 -34.94
CA TYR A 497 -19.60 -13.20 -36.00
C TYR A 497 -20.26 -13.30 -37.38
N ASN A 498 -19.75 -12.51 -38.34
CA ASN A 498 -20.19 -12.47 -39.74
C ASN A 498 -21.70 -12.18 -39.94
N PRO A 499 -22.26 -11.08 -39.38
CA PRO A 499 -23.65 -10.73 -39.63
C PRO A 499 -23.90 -10.34 -41.12
N PRO A 500 -25.08 -10.62 -41.70
CA PRO A 500 -26.25 -11.24 -41.05
C PRO A 500 -26.09 -12.76 -40.87
N ILE A 501 -26.46 -13.26 -39.69
CA ILE A 501 -26.43 -14.71 -39.40
C ILE A 501 -27.63 -15.38 -40.07
N VAL A 502 -27.36 -16.35 -40.93
CA VAL A 502 -28.38 -17.14 -41.64
C VAL A 502 -28.13 -18.64 -41.44
N ILE A 503 -29.07 -19.32 -40.77
CA ILE A 503 -29.02 -20.75 -40.49
C ILE A 503 -29.86 -21.53 -41.53
N PRO A 504 -29.31 -22.59 -42.15
CA PRO A 504 -30.05 -23.40 -43.13
C PRO A 504 -31.28 -24.12 -42.57
N ASP A 505 -32.18 -24.57 -43.44
CA ASP A 505 -33.40 -25.33 -43.05
C ASP A 505 -33.11 -26.57 -42.19
N SER A 506 -31.98 -27.24 -42.41
CA SER A 506 -31.54 -28.40 -41.63
C SER A 506 -31.08 -28.10 -40.19
N GLY A 507 -31.00 -26.82 -39.78
CA GLY A 507 -30.29 -26.40 -38.57
C GLY A 507 -28.81 -26.12 -38.84
N GLY A 508 -28.11 -25.66 -37.82
CA GLY A 508 -26.70 -25.26 -37.93
C GLY A 508 -26.20 -24.61 -36.65
N THR A 509 -25.10 -23.87 -36.77
CA THR A 509 -24.48 -23.12 -35.67
C THR A 509 -24.12 -21.71 -36.13
N PHE A 510 -23.93 -20.82 -35.17
CA PHE A 510 -23.26 -19.54 -35.38
C PHE A 510 -22.35 -19.24 -34.19
N ASP A 511 -21.33 -18.43 -34.45
CA ASP A 511 -20.36 -18.02 -33.44
C ASP A 511 -20.59 -16.56 -33.05
N PHE A 512 -20.28 -16.24 -31.80
CA PHE A 512 -20.36 -14.89 -31.25
C PHE A 512 -19.36 -14.77 -30.09
N ASN A 513 -18.96 -13.54 -29.81
CA ASN A 513 -18.26 -13.21 -28.58
C ASN A 513 -19.26 -12.63 -27.56
N ILE A 514 -19.08 -12.99 -26.30
CA ILE A 514 -19.77 -12.40 -25.16
C ILE A 514 -18.73 -11.79 -24.24
N GLU A 515 -18.87 -10.49 -23.97
CA GLU A 515 -18.01 -9.72 -23.10
C GLU A 515 -18.78 -9.35 -21.83
N LEU A 516 -18.13 -9.51 -20.67
CA LEU A 516 -18.61 -9.13 -19.36
C LEU A 516 -17.61 -8.17 -18.74
N GLU A 517 -18.07 -7.08 -18.16
CA GLU A 517 -17.22 -6.07 -17.51
C GLU A 517 -17.73 -5.81 -16.10
N ASN A 518 -16.89 -5.97 -15.07
CA ASN A 518 -17.19 -5.52 -13.72
C ASN A 518 -16.81 -4.05 -13.59
N LEU A 519 -17.82 -3.19 -13.46
CA LEU A 519 -17.67 -1.74 -13.41
C LEU A 519 -17.38 -1.22 -12.00
N THR A 520 -17.19 -2.09 -11.02
CA THR A 520 -17.04 -1.72 -9.60
C THR A 520 -15.66 -2.04 -9.03
N GLN A 521 -15.37 -1.43 -7.89
CA GLN A 521 -14.13 -1.66 -7.12
C GLN A 521 -14.17 -2.89 -6.19
N VAL A 522 -15.21 -3.71 -6.30
CA VAL A 522 -15.40 -4.95 -5.53
C VAL A 522 -15.73 -6.10 -6.47
N GLN A 523 -15.50 -7.34 -6.00
CA GLN A 523 -15.91 -8.52 -6.77
C GLN A 523 -17.43 -8.56 -6.93
N GLN A 524 -17.91 -8.90 -8.12
CA GLN A 524 -19.33 -9.05 -8.42
C GLN A 524 -19.67 -10.53 -8.65
N ASP A 525 -20.77 -10.96 -8.06
CA ASP A 525 -21.33 -12.30 -8.18
C ASP A 525 -22.76 -12.21 -8.72
N PHE A 526 -23.04 -12.84 -9.88
CA PHE A 526 -24.31 -12.68 -10.59
C PHE A 526 -24.65 -13.90 -11.46
N ASP A 527 -25.92 -14.03 -11.86
CA ASP A 527 -26.36 -14.96 -12.89
C ASP A 527 -26.13 -14.36 -14.28
N LEU A 528 -25.55 -15.15 -15.19
CA LEU A 528 -25.56 -14.92 -16.64
C LEU A 528 -26.57 -15.87 -17.28
N TRP A 529 -27.57 -15.32 -17.97
CA TRP A 529 -28.51 -16.14 -18.73
C TRP A 529 -28.78 -15.60 -20.13
N ILE A 530 -29.11 -16.52 -21.04
CA ILE A 530 -29.40 -16.22 -22.44
C ILE A 530 -30.78 -16.74 -22.80
N VAL A 531 -31.57 -15.86 -23.40
CA VAL A 531 -32.93 -16.11 -23.87
C VAL A 531 -33.00 -15.94 -25.38
N VAL A 532 -33.56 -16.93 -26.05
CA VAL A 532 -33.86 -16.88 -27.49
C VAL A 532 -35.34 -16.65 -27.69
N HIS A 533 -35.70 -15.52 -28.31
CA HIS A 533 -37.07 -15.20 -28.67
C HIS A 533 -37.40 -15.69 -30.08
N LEU A 534 -38.51 -16.39 -30.19
CA LEU A 534 -38.89 -17.07 -31.42
C LEU A 534 -39.83 -16.23 -32.28
N PRO A 535 -39.80 -16.47 -33.61
CA PRO A 535 -40.80 -15.91 -34.49
C PRO A 535 -42.19 -16.51 -34.19
N ASN A 536 -43.03 -15.74 -33.49
CA ASN A 536 -44.46 -15.97 -33.24
C ASN A 536 -44.84 -17.16 -32.33
N VAL A 537 -43.92 -17.68 -31.49
CA VAL A 537 -44.17 -18.93 -30.71
C VAL A 537 -43.82 -18.86 -29.21
N GLY A 538 -42.83 -18.05 -28.78
CA GLY A 538 -42.43 -17.97 -27.36
C GLY A 538 -40.94 -17.67 -27.17
N VAL A 539 -40.40 -18.00 -25.99
CA VAL A 539 -38.98 -17.83 -25.61
C VAL A 539 -38.40 -19.15 -25.10
N VAL A 540 -37.08 -19.31 -25.18
CA VAL A 540 -36.34 -20.42 -24.55
C VAL A 540 -35.07 -19.90 -23.89
N ASP A 541 -34.88 -20.32 -22.64
CA ASP A 541 -33.65 -20.08 -21.88
C ASP A 541 -32.66 -21.19 -22.22
N ILE A 542 -31.50 -20.79 -22.74
CA ILE A 542 -30.51 -21.71 -23.33
C ILE A 542 -29.17 -21.73 -22.59
N LEU A 543 -28.91 -20.71 -21.76
CA LEU A 543 -27.79 -20.62 -20.84
C LEU A 543 -28.32 -20.00 -19.55
N ASP A 544 -27.89 -20.53 -18.41
CA ASP A 544 -28.18 -20.01 -17.08
C ASP A 544 -27.06 -20.50 -16.15
N MET A 545 -26.22 -19.58 -15.68
CA MET A 545 -25.06 -19.93 -14.88
C MET A 545 -24.63 -18.82 -13.94
N TRP A 546 -24.05 -19.22 -12.81
CA TRP A 546 -23.40 -18.33 -11.86
C TRP A 546 -22.02 -17.89 -12.36
N VAL A 547 -21.75 -16.59 -12.29
CA VAL A 547 -20.47 -15.97 -12.66
C VAL A 547 -19.98 -15.13 -11.48
N THR A 548 -18.67 -15.22 -11.24
CA THR A 548 -17.94 -14.37 -10.30
C THR A 548 -16.91 -13.59 -11.10
N LEU A 549 -16.95 -12.26 -11.04
CA LEU A 549 -16.07 -11.38 -11.80
C LEU A 549 -15.29 -10.46 -10.84
N PRO A 550 -13.95 -10.54 -10.79
CA PRO A 550 -13.15 -9.66 -9.94
C PRO A 550 -13.32 -8.18 -10.31
N SER A 551 -13.00 -7.29 -9.38
CA SER A 551 -13.12 -5.83 -9.56
C SER A 551 -12.42 -5.31 -10.81
N GLY A 552 -13.10 -4.45 -11.59
CA GLY A 552 -12.52 -3.74 -12.74
C GLY A 552 -12.11 -4.62 -13.92
N ILE A 553 -12.49 -5.90 -13.91
CA ILE A 553 -12.10 -6.87 -14.94
C ILE A 553 -13.10 -6.90 -16.08
N ILE A 554 -12.57 -6.92 -17.31
CA ILE A 554 -13.28 -7.26 -18.54
C ILE A 554 -12.89 -8.69 -18.94
N VAL A 555 -13.88 -9.50 -19.29
CA VAL A 555 -13.70 -10.85 -19.82
C VAL A 555 -14.52 -11.00 -21.08
N ASP A 556 -13.87 -11.40 -22.16
CA ASP A 556 -14.54 -11.84 -23.37
C ASP A 556 -14.42 -13.36 -23.56
N ARG A 557 -15.46 -13.98 -24.12
CA ARG A 557 -15.49 -15.43 -24.40
C ARG A 557 -16.07 -15.71 -25.78
N ASP A 558 -15.36 -16.53 -26.54
CA ASP A 558 -15.85 -17.04 -27.82
C ASP A 558 -16.79 -18.22 -27.61
N ARG A 559 -18.01 -18.08 -28.15
CA ARG A 559 -19.11 -19.03 -27.99
C ARG A 559 -19.71 -19.42 -29.33
N THR A 560 -20.20 -20.65 -29.40
CA THR A 560 -20.93 -21.22 -30.53
C THR A 560 -22.32 -21.64 -30.07
N GLN A 561 -23.34 -21.04 -30.67
CA GLN A 561 -24.73 -21.44 -30.46
C GLN A 561 -25.17 -22.46 -31.51
N GLN A 562 -25.75 -23.58 -31.06
CA GLN A 562 -26.43 -24.53 -31.94
C GLN A 562 -27.92 -24.18 -32.11
N VAL A 563 -28.38 -24.15 -33.36
CA VAL A 563 -29.79 -23.97 -33.72
C VAL A 563 -30.32 -25.28 -34.33
N PRO A 564 -31.25 -26.00 -33.66
CA PRO A 564 -31.71 -27.30 -34.11
C PRO A 564 -32.54 -27.19 -35.40
N GLY A 565 -32.46 -28.23 -36.25
CA GLY A 565 -33.24 -28.28 -37.49
C GLY A 565 -34.75 -28.32 -37.30
N THR A 566 -35.22 -28.68 -36.10
CA THR A 566 -36.65 -28.65 -35.74
C THR A 566 -37.15 -27.24 -35.41
N ALA A 567 -36.25 -26.27 -35.21
CA ALA A 567 -36.62 -24.89 -34.90
C ALA A 567 -37.40 -24.25 -36.07
N PRO A 568 -38.46 -23.47 -35.80
CA PRO A 568 -39.28 -22.87 -36.86
C PRO A 568 -38.48 -21.91 -37.75
N ALA A 569 -38.87 -21.79 -39.02
CA ALA A 569 -38.28 -20.80 -39.91
C ALA A 569 -38.71 -19.38 -39.50
N GLY A 570 -37.80 -18.41 -39.60
CA GLY A 570 -38.08 -17.00 -39.33
C GLY A 570 -36.92 -16.25 -38.71
N THR A 571 -37.21 -15.04 -38.23
CA THR A 571 -36.25 -14.18 -37.54
C THR A 571 -36.36 -14.37 -36.03
N TYR A 572 -35.21 -14.54 -35.39
CA TYR A 572 -35.04 -14.75 -33.97
C TYR A 572 -34.34 -13.54 -33.34
N THR A 573 -34.66 -13.25 -32.08
CA THR A 573 -33.84 -12.36 -31.23
C THR A 573 -33.09 -13.22 -30.23
N TYR A 574 -31.79 -12.99 -30.14
CA TYR A 574 -30.88 -13.65 -29.21
C TYR A 574 -30.43 -12.61 -28.19
N GLU A 575 -30.76 -12.82 -26.92
CA GLU A 575 -30.62 -11.82 -25.87
C GLU A 575 -29.92 -12.44 -24.66
N ALA A 576 -28.96 -11.74 -24.09
CA ALA A 576 -28.25 -12.15 -22.89
C ALA A 576 -28.42 -11.10 -21.79
N TYR A 577 -28.40 -11.57 -20.55
CA TYR A 577 -28.65 -10.76 -19.36
C TYR A 577 -27.65 -11.10 -18.27
N VAL A 578 -27.35 -10.11 -17.43
CA VAL A 578 -26.64 -10.28 -16.16
C VAL A 578 -27.49 -9.73 -15.01
N GLY A 579 -27.40 -10.37 -13.83
CA GLY A 579 -28.14 -9.96 -12.61
C GLY A 579 -28.65 -11.16 -11.79
N GLU A 580 -29.81 -11.05 -11.15
CA GLU A 580 -30.44 -12.15 -10.40
C GLU A 580 -31.56 -12.80 -11.23
N HIS A 581 -31.29 -13.96 -11.83
CA HIS A 581 -32.22 -14.58 -12.78
C HIS A 581 -33.51 -15.07 -12.10
N ASN A 582 -33.41 -15.65 -10.90
CA ASN A 582 -34.59 -16.12 -10.14
C ASN A 582 -35.47 -14.95 -9.62
N GLY A 583 -34.85 -13.80 -9.36
CA GLY A 583 -35.52 -12.56 -8.97
C GLY A 583 -36.02 -11.74 -10.16
N TRP A 584 -35.59 -12.08 -11.39
CA TRP A 584 -35.75 -11.27 -12.60
C TRP A 584 -35.23 -9.83 -12.43
N VAL A 585 -34.11 -9.69 -11.71
CA VAL A 585 -33.38 -8.43 -11.59
C VAL A 585 -32.33 -8.41 -12.71
N ILE A 586 -32.48 -7.48 -13.64
CA ILE A 586 -31.54 -7.32 -14.77
C ILE A 586 -30.67 -6.12 -14.44
N GLU A 587 -29.36 -6.36 -14.32
CA GLU A 587 -28.34 -5.33 -14.13
C GLU A 587 -27.90 -4.74 -15.47
N ASP A 588 -27.69 -5.60 -16.48
CA ASP A 588 -27.49 -5.20 -17.87
C ASP A 588 -27.93 -6.30 -18.86
N SER A 589 -28.11 -5.92 -20.14
CA SER A 589 -28.52 -6.84 -21.20
C SER A 589 -28.11 -6.38 -22.60
N ASP A 590 -27.77 -7.32 -23.48
CA ASP A 590 -27.54 -7.04 -24.90
C ASP A 590 -28.17 -8.10 -25.82
N SER A 591 -28.40 -7.74 -27.09
CA SER A 591 -29.08 -8.60 -28.05
C SER A 591 -28.67 -8.39 -29.51
N PHE A 592 -28.81 -9.47 -30.30
CA PHE A 592 -28.75 -9.40 -31.76
C PHE A 592 -29.80 -10.32 -32.40
N THR A 593 -29.88 -10.31 -33.73
CA THR A 593 -30.85 -11.14 -34.47
C THR A 593 -30.16 -12.12 -35.42
N PHE A 594 -30.80 -13.28 -35.61
CA PHE A 594 -30.41 -14.24 -36.65
C PHE A 594 -31.65 -14.76 -37.40
N ILE A 595 -31.43 -15.30 -38.61
CA ILE A 595 -32.49 -15.81 -39.46
C ILE A 595 -32.31 -17.31 -39.63
N LYS A 596 -33.38 -18.08 -39.43
CA LYS A 596 -33.47 -19.49 -39.78
C LYS A 596 -34.26 -19.65 -41.08
N GLU A 597 -33.61 -20.15 -42.13
CA GLU A 597 -34.26 -20.47 -43.40
C GLU A 597 -35.17 -21.70 -43.26
N GLY A 598 -36.20 -21.76 -44.10
CA GLY A 598 -37.14 -22.88 -44.19
C GLY A 598 -38.46 -22.47 -44.83
N SER A 599 -39.24 -23.45 -45.30
CA SER A 599 -40.51 -23.21 -46.00
C SER A 599 -41.75 -23.27 -45.10
N GLU A 600 -41.62 -23.77 -43.87
CA GLU A 600 -42.73 -23.96 -42.94
C GLU A 600 -42.49 -23.26 -41.58
N SER A 601 -43.52 -22.58 -41.06
CA SER A 601 -43.53 -21.99 -39.71
C SER A 601 -43.91 -22.99 -38.61
N SER A 602 -44.10 -24.27 -38.95
CA SER A 602 -44.60 -25.36 -38.09
C SER A 602 -43.53 -26.15 -37.33
N GLY A 603 -42.29 -25.66 -37.29
CA GLY A 603 -41.23 -26.23 -36.44
C GLY A 603 -41.59 -26.18 -34.95
N HIS A 604 -40.95 -27.01 -34.13
CA HIS A 604 -41.11 -27.02 -32.68
C HIS A 604 -39.77 -26.77 -31.99
N LEU A 605 -39.84 -26.12 -30.83
CA LEU A 605 -38.68 -25.67 -30.06
C LEU A 605 -37.71 -26.76 -29.62
N GLY A 606 -38.19 -27.98 -29.40
CA GLY A 606 -37.39 -28.98 -28.69
C GLY A 606 -37.27 -28.63 -27.19
N SER A 607 -36.36 -29.28 -26.50
CA SER A 607 -35.96 -28.96 -25.11
C SER A 607 -34.80 -27.95 -25.13
N PRO A 608 -34.54 -27.18 -24.05
CA PRO A 608 -33.28 -26.42 -23.91
C PRO A 608 -32.03 -27.24 -24.22
N LEU A 609 -32.06 -28.56 -23.96
CA LEU A 609 -31.00 -29.50 -24.30
C LEU A 609 -30.71 -29.63 -25.81
N ASP A 610 -31.64 -29.23 -26.68
CA ASP A 610 -31.48 -29.21 -28.13
C ASP A 610 -30.80 -27.92 -28.64
N TRP A 611 -30.50 -26.97 -27.75
CA TRP A 611 -29.89 -25.66 -28.04
C TRP A 611 -28.56 -25.44 -27.31
N PRO A 612 -27.61 -26.39 -27.32
CA PRO A 612 -26.37 -26.22 -26.58
C PRO A 612 -25.62 -24.96 -27.05
N CYS A 613 -25.27 -24.12 -26.09
CA CYS A 613 -24.26 -23.08 -26.23
C CYS A 613 -22.93 -23.67 -25.74
N THR A 614 -21.95 -23.82 -26.63
CA THR A 614 -20.61 -24.41 -26.33
C THR A 614 -19.50 -23.44 -26.68
N GLY A 615 -18.29 -23.60 -26.14
CA GLY A 615 -17.18 -22.65 -26.35
C GLY A 615 -16.27 -22.56 -25.13
N GLU A 616 -15.61 -21.41 -24.96
CA GLU A 616 -14.72 -21.16 -23.82
C GLU A 616 -15.48 -21.08 -22.49
N GLU A 617 -15.00 -21.82 -21.49
CA GLU A 617 -15.68 -21.92 -20.19
C GLU A 617 -15.51 -20.65 -19.35
N PHE A 618 -16.58 -20.17 -18.74
CA PHE A 618 -16.50 -19.11 -17.73
C PHE A 618 -15.88 -19.60 -16.42
N SER A 619 -15.70 -20.91 -16.23
CA SER A 619 -15.13 -21.48 -14.99
C SER A 619 -13.65 -21.14 -14.77
N GLU A 620 -12.93 -20.67 -15.80
CA GLU A 620 -11.58 -20.13 -15.65
C GLU A 620 -11.56 -18.80 -14.87
N LEU A 621 -12.73 -18.15 -14.69
CA LEU A 621 -12.91 -16.98 -13.82
C LEU A 621 -13.05 -17.35 -12.34
N ILE A 622 -13.27 -18.64 -12.04
CA ILE A 622 -13.50 -19.19 -10.69
C ILE A 622 -12.18 -19.63 -10.04
N SER A 623 -11.04 -19.61 -10.75
CA SER A 623 -9.76 -19.85 -10.08
C SER A 623 -9.37 -18.60 -9.32
N ALA A 624 -9.53 -18.66 -8.00
CA ALA A 624 -8.80 -17.87 -7.02
C ALA A 624 -7.28 -18.12 -7.12
N ASP A 625 -6.70 -17.81 -8.27
CA ASP A 625 -5.30 -17.48 -8.45
C ASP A 625 -5.30 -16.04 -8.95
N VAL A 626 -4.88 -15.14 -8.06
CA VAL A 626 -4.57 -13.72 -8.26
C VAL A 626 -4.34 -13.38 -9.73
N ILE A 627 -5.18 -12.52 -10.33
CA ILE A 627 -4.86 -11.93 -11.63
C ILE A 627 -3.54 -11.19 -11.43
N ALA A 628 -2.48 -11.72 -12.03
CA ALA A 628 -1.18 -11.10 -12.01
C ALA A 628 -1.32 -9.73 -12.68
N VAL A 629 -1.22 -8.69 -11.86
CA VAL A 629 -0.93 -7.35 -12.32
C VAL A 629 0.23 -7.45 -13.33
N PRO A 630 0.12 -6.84 -14.53
CA PRO A 630 1.17 -6.92 -15.53
C PRO A 630 2.52 -6.58 -14.89
N ALA A 631 3.58 -7.36 -15.14
CA ALA A 631 4.86 -7.12 -14.45
C ALA A 631 5.59 -5.85 -14.97
N GLU A 632 5.24 -5.37 -16.16
CA GLU A 632 5.91 -4.27 -16.84
C GLU A 632 4.90 -3.37 -17.57
N PHE A 633 5.26 -2.10 -17.79
CA PHE A 633 4.51 -1.23 -18.69
C PHE A 633 4.67 -1.69 -20.13
N SER A 634 3.57 -1.88 -20.85
CA SER A 634 3.62 -2.29 -22.26
C SER A 634 2.57 -1.57 -23.12
N VAL A 635 2.83 -1.42 -24.42
CA VAL A 635 1.81 -0.99 -25.39
C VAL A 635 1.79 -2.00 -26.52
N ASN A 636 0.63 -2.60 -26.75
CA ASN A 636 0.41 -3.57 -27.80
C ASN A 636 0.25 -2.86 -29.16
N SER A 637 0.43 -3.63 -30.24
CA SER A 637 0.23 -3.11 -31.59
C SER A 637 -1.26 -2.89 -31.84
N ALA A 638 -1.60 -1.78 -32.50
CA ALA A 638 -2.98 -1.51 -32.94
C ALA A 638 -3.56 -2.72 -33.69
N TYR A 639 -4.77 -3.16 -33.32
CA TYR A 639 -5.45 -4.25 -34.00
C TYR A 639 -6.95 -3.92 -34.20
N PRO A 640 -7.52 -4.17 -35.40
CA PRO A 640 -6.84 -4.57 -36.63
C PRO A 640 -5.91 -3.47 -37.17
N ASN A 641 -4.84 -3.81 -37.90
CA ASN A 641 -3.97 -2.84 -38.57
C ASN A 641 -3.36 -3.44 -39.84
N PRO A 642 -3.71 -2.99 -41.06
CA PRO A 642 -4.52 -1.81 -41.36
C PRO A 642 -5.98 -1.90 -40.92
N PHE A 643 -6.62 -0.76 -40.65
CA PHE A 643 -7.97 -0.69 -40.09
C PHE A 643 -8.95 0.12 -40.96
N ASN A 644 -10.25 -0.12 -40.78
CA ASN A 644 -11.34 0.57 -41.50
C ASN A 644 -12.70 0.49 -40.75
N PRO A 645 -13.26 1.61 -40.23
CA PRO A 645 -12.59 2.85 -39.85
C PRO A 645 -12.02 2.82 -38.43
N THR A 646 -12.24 1.76 -37.64
CA THR A 646 -11.84 1.66 -36.22
C THR A 646 -10.72 0.64 -35.97
N THR A 647 -9.87 0.91 -34.97
CA THR A 647 -8.86 -0.02 -34.42
C THR A 647 -8.79 0.14 -32.91
N VAL A 648 -8.34 -0.88 -32.19
CA VAL A 648 -8.10 -0.84 -30.75
C VAL A 648 -6.61 -0.70 -30.47
N LEU A 649 -6.27 0.14 -29.47
CA LEU A 649 -4.94 0.25 -28.88
C LEU A 649 -5.00 -0.32 -27.46
N SER A 650 -4.25 -1.40 -27.21
CA SER A 650 -4.12 -2.05 -25.90
C SER A 650 -2.80 -1.66 -25.22
N PHE A 651 -2.82 -1.43 -23.91
CA PHE A 651 -1.64 -1.16 -23.09
C PHE A 651 -1.79 -1.75 -21.70
N GLU A 652 -0.66 -2.13 -21.11
CA GLU A 652 -0.60 -2.79 -19.81
C GLU A 652 0.10 -1.88 -18.82
N LEU A 653 -0.47 -1.77 -17.62
CA LEU A 653 0.02 -0.95 -16.53
C LEU A 653 0.32 -1.86 -15.33
N PRO A 654 1.57 -1.94 -14.85
CA PRO A 654 1.90 -2.69 -13.64
C PRO A 654 1.43 -2.00 -12.36
N VAL A 655 1.09 -0.72 -12.44
CA VAL A 655 0.60 0.10 -11.32
C VAL A 655 -0.35 1.15 -11.86
N ALA A 656 -1.30 1.60 -11.05
CA ALA A 656 -2.16 2.72 -11.42
C ALA A 656 -1.30 3.92 -11.83
N SER A 657 -1.59 4.49 -13.00
CA SER A 657 -0.73 5.50 -13.62
C SER A 657 -1.54 6.57 -14.33
N LEU A 658 -1.02 7.80 -14.31
CA LEU A 658 -1.53 8.86 -15.17
C LEU A 658 -1.14 8.57 -16.62
N VAL A 659 -2.11 8.15 -17.42
CA VAL A 659 -1.92 7.77 -18.82
C VAL A 659 -2.27 8.92 -19.75
N ASN A 660 -1.37 9.19 -20.68
CA ASN A 660 -1.60 10.10 -21.79
C ASN A 660 -1.31 9.38 -23.12
N LEU A 661 -2.37 9.01 -23.84
CA LEU A 661 -2.33 8.35 -25.14
C LEU A 661 -2.80 9.32 -26.21
N LYS A 662 -1.89 9.72 -27.11
CA LYS A 662 -2.17 10.68 -28.19
C LYS A 662 -1.86 10.10 -29.56
N THR A 663 -2.58 10.54 -30.59
CA THR A 663 -2.37 10.13 -31.98
C THR A 663 -1.93 11.32 -32.85
N TYR A 664 -1.02 11.08 -33.79
CA TYR A 664 -0.38 12.09 -34.62
C TYR A 664 -0.37 11.66 -36.10
N ASP A 665 -0.41 12.63 -37.02
CA ASP A 665 -0.16 12.38 -38.43
C ASP A 665 1.35 12.33 -38.76
N ILE A 666 1.71 11.95 -39.99
CA ILE A 666 3.13 11.84 -40.42
C ILE A 666 3.91 13.15 -40.36
N SER A 667 3.24 14.30 -40.25
CA SER A 667 3.87 15.61 -40.11
C SER A 667 4.11 16.00 -38.64
N GLY A 668 3.70 15.14 -37.69
CA GLY A 668 3.82 15.36 -36.24
C GLY A 668 2.69 16.21 -35.67
N ARG A 669 1.62 16.47 -36.43
CA ARG A 669 0.46 17.22 -35.93
C ARG A 669 -0.46 16.26 -35.15
N LEU A 670 -0.84 16.68 -33.94
CA LEU A 670 -1.81 15.99 -33.09
C LEU A 670 -3.15 15.85 -33.84
N VAL A 671 -3.68 14.62 -33.87
CA VAL A 671 -4.96 14.27 -34.48
C VAL A 671 -6.04 14.21 -33.41
N THR A 672 -5.85 13.38 -32.39
CA THR A 672 -6.72 13.34 -31.20
C THR A 672 -5.97 12.83 -29.98
N GLU A 673 -6.49 13.15 -28.80
CA GLU A 673 -6.11 12.55 -27.53
C GLU A 673 -7.11 11.43 -27.23
N LEU A 674 -6.61 10.21 -27.02
CA LEU A 674 -7.41 9.02 -26.77
C LEU A 674 -7.59 8.74 -25.28
N VAL A 675 -6.54 9.01 -24.50
CA VAL A 675 -6.57 8.95 -23.04
C VAL A 675 -5.77 10.11 -22.51
N ASN A 676 -6.28 10.78 -21.48
CA ASN A 676 -5.57 11.80 -20.73
C ASN A 676 -6.09 11.81 -19.29
N GLY A 677 -5.69 10.83 -18.50
CA GLY A 677 -6.23 10.60 -17.17
C GLY A 677 -5.70 9.33 -16.51
N TRP A 678 -6.15 9.08 -15.28
CA TRP A 678 -5.74 7.92 -14.50
C TRP A 678 -6.30 6.62 -15.05
N ARG A 679 -5.50 5.56 -14.94
CA ARG A 679 -5.85 4.18 -15.29
C ARG A 679 -5.21 3.26 -14.26
N ASP A 680 -5.97 2.30 -13.75
CA ASP A 680 -5.50 1.38 -12.70
C ASP A 680 -4.42 0.42 -13.20
N ALA A 681 -3.79 -0.31 -12.28
CA ALA A 681 -2.92 -1.41 -12.67
C ALA A 681 -3.74 -2.48 -13.40
N GLY A 682 -3.32 -2.90 -14.57
CA GLY A 682 -4.07 -3.84 -15.40
C GLY A 682 -3.88 -3.62 -16.89
N VAL A 683 -4.67 -4.34 -17.68
CA VAL A 683 -4.70 -4.22 -19.14
C VAL A 683 -5.82 -3.25 -19.52
N HIS A 684 -5.51 -2.30 -20.41
CA HIS A 684 -6.41 -1.24 -20.84
C HIS A 684 -6.52 -1.21 -22.35
N GLU A 685 -7.73 -1.03 -22.86
CA GLU A 685 -8.00 -0.93 -24.29
C GLU A 685 -8.72 0.36 -24.66
N VAL A 686 -8.34 0.97 -25.78
CA VAL A 686 -8.92 2.24 -26.25
C VAL A 686 -9.15 2.19 -27.75
N THR A 687 -10.39 2.48 -28.15
CA THR A 687 -10.79 2.51 -29.55
C THR A 687 -10.41 3.84 -30.23
N PHE A 688 -9.77 3.76 -31.40
CA PHE A 688 -9.52 4.88 -32.29
C PHE A 688 -10.41 4.82 -33.53
N ASP A 689 -11.26 5.84 -33.72
CA ASP A 689 -12.12 5.99 -34.90
C ASP A 689 -11.52 6.96 -35.94
N GLY A 690 -11.21 6.43 -37.12
CA GLY A 690 -10.68 7.16 -38.27
C GLY A 690 -11.75 7.67 -39.25
N SER A 691 -13.03 7.63 -38.92
CA SER A 691 -14.15 7.99 -39.82
C SER A 691 -14.05 9.43 -40.38
N ASP A 692 -13.49 10.36 -39.62
CA ASP A 692 -13.39 11.78 -40.00
C ASP A 692 -12.02 12.24 -40.53
N ILE A 693 -11.07 11.31 -40.69
CA ILE A 693 -9.70 11.63 -41.15
C ILE A 693 -9.34 10.90 -42.46
N ALA A 694 -8.36 11.39 -43.21
CA ALA A 694 -8.00 10.80 -44.52
C ALA A 694 -7.27 9.45 -44.38
N SER A 695 -7.38 8.54 -45.35
CA SER A 695 -6.56 7.32 -45.37
C SER A 695 -5.07 7.66 -45.34
N GLY A 696 -4.29 6.95 -44.53
CA GLY A 696 -2.89 7.30 -44.28
C GLY A 696 -2.26 6.56 -43.10
N ILE A 697 -1.02 6.93 -42.78
CA ILE A 697 -0.27 6.41 -41.64
C ILE A 697 -0.42 7.39 -40.47
N TYR A 698 -0.67 6.85 -39.29
CA TYR A 698 -0.77 7.58 -38.03
C TYR A 698 0.18 6.96 -37.01
N ILE A 699 0.66 7.76 -36.06
CA ILE A 699 1.53 7.34 -34.96
C ILE A 699 0.80 7.58 -33.65
N TYR A 700 0.70 6.58 -32.79
CA TYR A 700 0.25 6.75 -31.43
C TYR A 700 1.44 6.82 -30.47
N ARG A 701 1.30 7.59 -29.40
CA ARG A 701 2.29 7.71 -28.33
C ARG A 701 1.58 7.62 -26.99
N LEU A 702 2.00 6.66 -26.17
CA LEU A 702 1.57 6.45 -24.80
C LEU A 702 2.64 7.01 -23.87
N THR A 703 2.23 7.75 -22.85
CA THR A 703 3.06 8.05 -21.68
C THR A 703 2.31 7.67 -20.40
N ALA A 704 2.92 6.88 -19.53
CA ALA A 704 2.37 6.45 -18.25
C ALA A 704 3.46 6.60 -17.18
N GLY A 705 3.37 7.64 -16.34
CA GLY A 705 4.50 8.03 -15.49
C GLY A 705 5.77 8.32 -16.31
N GLU A 706 6.86 7.59 -16.04
CA GLU A 706 8.13 7.69 -16.80
C GLU A 706 8.15 6.82 -18.07
N PHE A 707 7.22 5.86 -18.21
CA PHE A 707 7.15 5.01 -19.39
C PHE A 707 6.68 5.82 -20.60
N THR A 708 7.40 5.71 -21.73
CA THR A 708 6.98 6.26 -23.01
C THR A 708 7.13 5.21 -24.10
N ALA A 709 6.04 4.91 -24.79
CA ALA A 709 6.03 4.02 -25.94
C ALA A 709 5.32 4.64 -27.13
N SER A 710 5.63 4.19 -28.34
CA SER A 710 4.99 4.69 -29.57
C SER A 710 4.88 3.58 -30.62
N GLY A 711 3.81 3.60 -31.39
CA GLY A 711 3.58 2.66 -32.47
C GLY A 711 2.89 3.30 -33.68
N LYS A 712 2.71 2.52 -34.74
CA LYS A 712 2.13 3.00 -36.01
C LYS A 712 0.83 2.28 -36.34
N MET A 713 -0.10 2.98 -36.97
CA MET A 713 -1.36 2.43 -37.46
C MET A 713 -1.67 2.96 -38.88
N VAL A 714 -2.33 2.14 -39.70
CA VAL A 714 -2.61 2.43 -41.11
C VAL A 714 -4.11 2.40 -41.37
N LEU A 715 -4.70 3.55 -41.67
CA LEU A 715 -6.11 3.67 -42.03
C LEU A 715 -6.28 3.44 -43.54
N MET A 716 -7.11 2.47 -43.94
CA MET A 716 -7.51 2.25 -45.33
C MET A 716 -9.03 2.41 -45.47
N LYS A 717 -9.48 3.43 -46.21
CA LYS A 717 -10.90 3.65 -46.53
C LYS A 717 -11.25 3.09 -47.88
#